data_AF-A0A947BKB7-F1
#
_entry.id   AF-A0A947BKB7-F1
#
_cell.length_a   1.000
_cell.length_b   1.000
_cell.length_c   1.000
_cell.angle_alpha   90.00
_cell.angle_beta   90.00
_cell.angle_gamma   90.00
#
_symmetry.space_group_name_H-M   'P 1'
#
loop_
_entity.id
_entity.type
_entity.pdbx_description
1 polymer ?
#
loop_
_entity_poly.entity_id
_entity_poly.type
_entity_poly.pdbx_seq_one_letter_code
_entity_poly.pdbx_strand_id
1 'polypeptide(L)'
;MSKNLVVVESPAKATTIKKYLGKDFEVLASYGHVRDLLPKEGAVDTDGDFAMRYEVIERNAKRVEAIARALKKAEALYLATDLDREGEAISWHLAELLKDRKLLADKPIYRVVFHEITKRAIREAIDNPRDIAMNLVNAQQARRALDYLVGFNLSPLLWKKIKRGLSAGRVQSPALRLICEREAEIDAFNPREYWTIEADTRKDKAEFVAKLVSYDGEKLKQFTINQEDQAMAARAALLKSADGKLVVDSVKKTQRKRNPAPPFITSTLQQEAVRKLGFTASRTMRVAQQLYEGVDIGGGNEGLITYMRTDSVNLANEALDEIRSFVTERYGADQIPEAPRAFATKAKNAQEAHEAVRPTSARRTPEEMKQFLSDEQYKLYNLIWKRTVACQMIHATIDTVSVEFDCGGAGVFRASGSMIRTPGFMSVYLEGSDDADAAPSDSKMLPPMEKGDVIDLNDIRAEQHFTEPPPRFTEASLVKSLEEFGIGRPSTYASIISTLINREYVELESKRFFPTDIGKIVNTFLTNHFKSYVDYEFTARLEDELDAISRGEKEWVPVLEKFWGPFHEQCQDKEINVSREEASQARQLGVHPKSGKPVAVRMGRYGPYVIIGSTEDEEKPKFYGLRPGQKLDSITLEEALE
;
A
#
# COMPACT_ATOMS: atom_id res chain seq x y z
N MET A 1 31.43 25.97 25.27
CA MET A 1 31.29 24.58 24.80
C MET A 1 29.87 24.15 25.08
N SER A 2 29.24 23.40 24.19
CA SER A 2 27.93 22.78 24.43
C SER A 2 28.02 21.86 25.65
N LYS A 3 27.00 21.88 26.51
CA LYS A 3 26.94 21.02 27.70
C LYS A 3 26.36 19.65 27.37
N ASN A 4 25.43 19.57 26.42
CA ASN A 4 24.68 18.34 26.12
C ASN A 4 24.92 17.87 24.68
N LEU A 5 24.89 16.55 24.46
CA LEU A 5 24.93 15.95 23.13
C LEU A 5 23.57 15.35 22.78
N VAL A 6 23.00 15.76 21.65
CA VAL A 6 21.80 15.17 21.05
C VAL A 6 22.22 14.39 19.80
N VAL A 7 21.73 13.15 19.67
CA VAL A 7 21.94 12.33 18.48
C VAL A 7 20.61 12.02 17.82
N VAL A 8 20.54 12.26 16.52
CA VAL A 8 19.38 12.00 15.64
C VAL A 8 19.79 11.11 14.47
N GLU A 9 18.85 10.60 13.69
CA GLU A 9 19.14 9.69 12.58
C GLU A 9 19.68 10.39 11.32
N SER A 10 19.30 11.65 11.06
CA SER A 10 19.61 12.32 9.79
C SER A 10 20.20 13.74 9.94
N PRO A 11 21.02 14.20 8.96
CA PRO A 11 21.61 15.54 9.00
C PRO A 11 20.60 16.69 8.91
N ALA A 12 19.51 16.52 8.15
CA ALA A 12 18.48 17.55 8.03
C ALA A 12 17.80 17.78 9.38
N LYS A 13 17.40 16.70 10.05
CA LYS A 13 16.87 16.71 11.41
C LYS A 13 17.84 17.33 12.43
N ALA A 14 19.13 17.01 12.33
CA ALA A 14 20.15 17.58 13.20
C ALA A 14 20.23 19.11 13.07
N THR A 15 20.16 19.61 11.83
CA THR A 15 20.17 21.05 11.53
C THR A 15 18.93 21.75 12.10
N THR A 16 17.75 21.17 11.88
CA THR A 16 16.47 21.71 12.38
C THR A 16 16.44 21.75 13.91
N ILE A 17 16.81 20.66 14.59
CA ILE A 17 16.77 20.57 16.06
C ILE A 17 17.82 21.49 16.70
N LYS A 18 19.02 21.60 16.12
CA LYS A 18 20.07 22.50 16.62
C LYS A 18 19.62 23.96 16.67
N LYS A 19 18.84 24.41 15.68
CA LYS A 19 18.25 25.75 15.64
C LYS A 19 17.31 26.00 16.84
N TYR A 20 16.55 25.00 17.27
CA TYR A 20 15.57 25.16 18.36
C TYR A 20 16.16 25.08 19.76
N LEU A 21 17.20 24.25 19.94
CA LEU A 21 17.86 24.02 21.23
C LEU A 21 18.97 25.04 21.53
N GLY A 22 19.59 25.63 20.50
CA GLY A 22 20.58 26.68 20.68
C GLY A 22 21.97 26.17 21.09
N LYS A 23 22.76 27.02 21.76
CA LYS A 23 24.21 26.81 21.95
C LYS A 23 24.56 25.79 23.04
N ASP A 24 23.63 25.46 23.93
CA ASP A 24 23.86 24.52 25.03
C ASP A 24 23.89 23.06 24.55
N PHE A 25 23.40 22.79 23.34
CA PHE A 25 23.32 21.45 22.75
C PHE A 25 24.18 21.34 21.49
N GLU A 26 25.03 20.31 21.45
CA GLU A 26 25.60 19.81 20.21
C GLU A 26 24.65 18.77 19.63
N VAL A 27 24.34 18.86 18.33
CA VAL A 27 23.43 17.92 17.66
C VAL A 27 24.17 17.24 16.53
N LEU A 28 24.25 15.90 16.57
CA LEU A 28 24.94 15.07 15.59
C LEU A 28 23.98 14.04 14.97
N ALA A 29 24.28 13.62 13.74
CA ALA A 29 23.52 12.60 13.04
C ALA A 29 24.25 11.25 13.03
N SER A 30 23.54 10.16 13.30
CA SER A 30 24.05 8.78 13.22
C SER A 30 24.07 8.23 11.80
N TYR A 31 23.29 8.82 10.88
CA TYR A 31 23.05 8.32 9.51
C TYR A 31 22.34 6.96 9.52
N GLY A 32 21.28 6.88 10.32
CA GLY A 32 20.48 5.68 10.55
C GLY A 32 21.13 4.70 11.53
N HIS A 33 20.99 3.41 11.25
CA HIS A 33 21.58 2.32 12.03
C HIS A 33 23.11 2.44 12.13
N VAL A 34 23.65 2.24 13.33
CA VAL A 34 25.11 2.26 13.60
C VAL A 34 25.72 0.87 13.69
N ARG A 35 24.88 -0.14 13.93
CA ARG A 35 25.23 -1.56 13.95
C ARG A 35 24.25 -2.35 13.08
N ASP A 36 24.69 -3.48 12.55
CA ASP A 36 23.81 -4.45 11.89
C ASP A 36 24.24 -5.89 12.25
N LEU A 37 23.40 -6.87 11.96
CA LEU A 37 23.74 -8.29 12.10
C LEU A 37 24.95 -8.64 11.25
N LEU A 38 25.79 -9.53 11.77
CA LEU A 38 26.89 -10.10 11.00
C LEU A 38 26.36 -10.71 9.67
N PRO A 39 26.96 -10.38 8.51
CA PRO A 39 26.48 -10.82 7.20
C PRO A 39 26.91 -12.27 6.88
N LYS A 40 26.85 -13.17 7.86
CA LYS A 40 27.24 -14.58 7.76
C LYS A 40 26.33 -15.44 8.62
N GLU A 41 26.41 -16.76 8.43
CA GLU A 41 25.70 -17.74 9.26
C GLU A 41 26.07 -17.60 10.75
N GLY A 42 25.10 -17.87 11.63
CA GLY A 42 25.26 -17.79 13.09
C GLY A 42 25.22 -16.37 13.66
N ALA A 43 24.63 -15.41 12.94
CA ALA A 43 24.40 -14.06 13.49
C ALA A 43 23.26 -14.02 14.51
N VAL A 44 22.34 -14.98 14.42
CA VAL A 44 21.27 -15.23 15.40
C VAL A 44 21.53 -16.61 15.99
N ASP A 45 21.78 -16.66 17.30
CA ASP A 45 22.10 -17.90 18.02
C ASP A 45 20.82 -18.61 18.50
N THR A 46 20.30 -19.54 17.70
CA THR A 46 19.00 -20.18 17.96
C THR A 46 18.99 -21.10 19.18
N ASP A 47 20.17 -21.53 19.66
CA ASP A 47 20.32 -22.37 20.85
C ASP A 47 20.56 -21.53 22.12
N GLY A 48 20.96 -20.26 21.95
CA GLY A 48 21.24 -19.31 23.03
C GLY A 48 20.23 -18.15 23.05
N ASP A 49 18.94 -18.45 23.20
CA ASP A 49 17.85 -17.48 23.31
C ASP A 49 17.79 -16.45 22.16
N PHE A 50 18.18 -16.85 20.95
CA PHE A 50 18.26 -15.98 19.76
C PHE A 50 19.19 -14.79 19.94
N ALA A 51 20.23 -14.93 20.78
CA ALA A 51 21.22 -13.88 20.99
C ALA A 51 21.81 -13.41 19.64
N MET A 52 21.77 -12.10 19.42
CA MET A 52 22.18 -11.49 18.16
C MET A 52 23.58 -10.92 18.20
N ARG A 53 24.36 -11.25 17.18
CA ARG A 53 25.73 -10.77 17.01
C ARG A 53 25.74 -9.62 16.02
N TYR A 54 26.04 -8.43 16.54
CA TYR A 54 26.07 -7.19 15.78
C TYR A 54 27.50 -6.72 15.50
N GLU A 55 27.71 -6.10 14.35
CA GLU A 55 28.93 -5.38 14.01
C GLU A 55 28.64 -3.91 13.64
N VAL A 56 29.66 -3.06 13.75
CA VAL A 56 29.53 -1.65 13.35
C VAL A 56 29.42 -1.56 11.84
N ILE A 57 28.46 -0.79 11.34
CA ILE A 57 28.32 -0.56 9.91
C ILE A 57 29.48 0.33 9.43
N GLU A 58 30.34 -0.21 8.55
CA GLU A 58 31.60 0.44 8.12
C GLU A 58 31.39 1.87 7.60
N ARG A 59 30.38 2.08 6.74
CA ARG A 59 30.05 3.42 6.20
C ARG A 59 29.70 4.45 7.28
N ASN A 60 29.22 4.01 8.45
CA ASN A 60 28.80 4.87 9.56
C ASN A 60 29.87 4.97 10.66
N ALA A 61 30.98 4.21 10.59
CA ALA A 61 32.03 4.19 11.62
C ALA A 61 32.60 5.59 11.93
N LYS A 62 32.85 6.41 10.89
CA LYS A 62 33.34 7.80 11.07
C LYS A 62 32.35 8.67 11.87
N ARG A 63 31.04 8.41 11.76
CA ARG A 63 29.98 9.14 12.47
C ARG A 63 29.93 8.72 13.92
N VAL A 64 30.03 7.42 14.18
CA VAL A 64 30.16 6.87 15.53
C VAL A 64 31.38 7.45 16.25
N GLU A 65 32.52 7.58 15.56
CA GLU A 65 33.71 8.24 16.13
C GLU A 65 33.47 9.72 16.48
N ALA A 66 32.75 10.46 15.62
CA ALA A 66 32.41 11.85 15.90
C ALA A 66 31.49 11.96 17.13
N ILE A 67 30.48 11.11 17.23
CA ILE A 67 29.56 11.03 18.38
C ILE A 67 30.35 10.69 19.66
N ALA A 68 31.23 9.69 19.61
CA ALA A 68 32.06 9.30 20.75
C ALA A 68 32.97 10.45 21.22
N ARG A 69 33.55 11.23 20.29
CA ARG A 69 34.40 12.40 20.62
C ARG A 69 33.59 13.53 21.26
N ALA A 70 32.40 13.82 20.74
CA ALA A 70 31.51 14.84 21.31
C ALA A 70 31.03 14.42 22.70
N LEU A 71 30.64 13.14 22.86
CA LEU A 71 30.13 12.62 24.13
C LEU A 71 31.16 12.72 25.25
N LYS A 72 32.46 12.54 24.98
CA LYS A 72 33.51 12.74 25.98
C LYS A 72 33.46 14.11 26.66
N LYS A 73 33.03 15.15 25.93
CA LYS A 73 32.94 16.54 26.41
C LYS A 73 31.57 16.92 26.97
N ALA A 74 30.53 16.15 26.66
CA ALA A 74 29.15 16.43 27.09
C ALA A 74 28.88 15.92 28.51
N GLU A 75 27.96 16.55 29.23
CA GLU A 75 27.45 16.15 30.54
C GLU A 75 26.39 15.05 30.41
N ALA A 76 25.54 15.11 29.37
CA ALA A 76 24.46 14.15 29.11
C ALA A 76 24.33 13.77 27.64
N LEU A 77 23.74 12.59 27.38
CA LEU A 77 23.39 12.09 26.05
C LEU A 77 21.87 12.07 25.86
N TYR A 78 21.38 12.77 24.83
CA TYR A 78 19.99 12.76 24.40
C TYR A 78 19.87 11.99 23.08
N LEU A 79 19.00 11.00 23.05
CA LEU A 79 18.71 10.15 21.90
C LEU A 79 17.37 10.56 21.31
N ALA A 80 17.42 11.29 20.19
CA ALA A 80 16.28 11.95 19.55
C ALA A 80 15.93 11.32 18.20
N THR A 81 16.03 9.99 18.10
CA THR A 81 15.60 9.24 16.92
C THR A 81 14.08 9.20 16.80
N ASP A 82 13.57 8.81 15.64
CA ASP A 82 12.13 8.65 15.41
C ASP A 82 11.44 7.77 16.46
N LEU A 83 10.14 7.98 16.66
CA LEU A 83 9.36 7.33 17.71
C LEU A 83 8.95 5.87 17.39
N ASP A 84 9.27 5.35 16.21
CA ASP A 84 8.96 3.98 15.83
C ASP A 84 9.97 2.97 16.43
N ARG A 85 9.66 1.68 16.31
CA ARG A 85 10.55 0.59 16.78
C ARG A 85 11.95 0.63 16.15
N GLU A 86 12.06 1.11 14.91
CA GLU A 86 13.34 1.26 14.22
C GLU A 86 14.18 2.38 14.87
N GLY A 87 13.57 3.54 15.12
CA GLY A 87 14.21 4.63 15.85
C GLY A 87 14.62 4.23 17.27
N GLU A 88 13.79 3.46 17.98
CA GLU A 88 14.14 2.95 19.31
C GLU A 88 15.36 2.01 19.25
N ALA A 89 15.40 1.11 18.27
CA ALA A 89 16.54 0.20 18.06
C ALA A 89 17.83 0.96 17.69
N ILE A 90 17.77 2.02 16.87
CA ILE A 90 18.94 2.87 16.58
C ILE A 90 19.48 3.49 17.88
N SER A 91 18.58 4.03 18.71
CA SER A 91 18.93 4.61 20.02
C SER A 91 19.60 3.58 20.93
N TRP A 92 19.02 2.38 21.03
CA TRP A 92 19.58 1.27 21.79
C TRP A 92 20.95 0.82 21.26
N HIS A 93 21.09 0.67 19.94
CA HIS A 93 22.35 0.27 19.32
C HIS A 93 23.48 1.26 19.60
N LEU A 94 23.16 2.56 19.57
CA LEU A 94 24.12 3.60 19.87
C LEU A 94 24.50 3.59 21.35
N ALA A 95 23.52 3.48 22.26
CA ALA A 95 23.76 3.41 23.69
C ALA A 95 24.66 2.23 24.07
N GLU A 96 24.34 1.02 23.60
CA GLU A 96 25.16 -0.17 23.86
C GLU A 96 26.56 -0.05 23.27
N LEU A 97 26.71 0.46 22.05
CA LEU A 97 28.03 0.67 21.45
C LEU A 97 28.88 1.66 22.27
N LEU A 98 28.28 2.73 22.80
CA LEU A 98 28.98 3.72 23.62
C LEU A 98 29.28 3.17 25.03
N LYS A 99 28.44 2.28 25.54
CA LYS A 99 28.63 1.55 26.80
C LYS A 99 29.80 0.58 26.70
N ASP A 100 29.89 -0.19 25.62
CA ASP A 100 31.02 -1.09 25.33
C ASP A 100 32.35 -0.33 25.27
N ARG A 101 32.29 0.91 24.78
CA ARG A 101 33.44 1.84 24.74
C ARG A 101 33.72 2.56 26.07
N LYS A 102 32.96 2.25 27.13
CA LYS A 102 33.06 2.85 28.47
C LYS A 102 32.90 4.38 28.47
N LEU A 103 32.03 4.92 27.61
CA LEU A 103 31.80 6.37 27.48
C LEU A 103 30.58 6.88 28.25
N LEU A 104 29.80 5.99 28.88
CA LEU A 104 28.52 6.31 29.51
C LEU A 104 28.49 6.22 31.04
N ALA A 105 29.56 5.76 31.70
CA ALA A 105 29.52 5.34 33.12
C ALA A 105 28.98 6.41 34.09
N ASP A 106 29.28 7.69 33.87
CA ASP A 106 28.86 8.79 34.75
C ASP A 106 27.90 9.78 34.07
N LYS A 107 27.30 9.40 32.94
CA LYS A 107 26.50 10.33 32.10
C LYS A 107 25.06 9.84 31.96
N PRO A 108 24.06 10.68 32.29
CA PRO A 108 22.68 10.31 32.07
C PRO A 108 22.37 10.18 30.57
N ILE A 109 21.48 9.24 30.26
CA ILE A 109 20.98 8.96 28.92
C ILE A 109 19.49 9.27 28.91
N TYR A 110 19.06 10.10 27.96
CA TYR A 110 17.69 10.55 27.84
C TYR A 110 17.13 10.18 26.48
N ARG A 111 16.00 9.48 26.43
CA ARG A 111 15.27 9.18 25.19
C ARG A 111 14.21 10.26 24.95
N VAL A 112 14.33 10.96 23.82
CA VAL A 112 13.49 12.11 23.44
C VAL A 112 12.61 11.73 22.26
N VAL A 113 11.30 11.76 22.42
CA VAL A 113 10.33 11.42 21.37
C VAL A 113 9.43 12.60 21.01
N PHE A 114 9.10 12.75 19.74
CA PHE A 114 8.22 13.79 19.23
C PHE A 114 7.57 13.34 17.92
N HIS A 115 6.37 13.87 17.64
CA HIS A 115 5.58 13.53 16.45
C HIS A 115 5.76 14.54 15.31
N GLU A 116 6.30 15.71 15.61
CA GLU A 116 6.58 16.80 14.68
C GLU A 116 7.84 17.57 15.10
N ILE A 117 8.51 18.20 14.12
CA ILE A 117 9.76 18.92 14.36
C ILE A 117 9.49 20.43 14.40
N THR A 118 8.77 20.85 15.45
CA THR A 118 8.47 22.25 15.76
C THR A 118 9.28 22.71 16.98
N LYS A 119 9.54 24.02 17.09
CA LYS A 119 10.29 24.58 18.22
C LYS A 119 9.68 24.22 19.58
N ARG A 120 8.35 24.18 19.66
CA ARG A 120 7.59 23.83 20.86
C ARG A 120 7.75 22.34 21.19
N ALA A 121 7.39 21.47 20.25
CA ALA A 121 7.43 20.01 20.45
C ALA A 121 8.84 19.52 20.83
N ILE A 122 9.88 20.07 20.19
CA ILE A 122 11.27 19.70 20.49
C ILE A 122 11.70 20.14 21.90
N ARG A 123 11.26 21.30 22.39
CA ARG A 123 11.57 21.75 23.75
C ARG A 123 10.85 20.92 24.79
N GLU A 124 9.56 20.73 24.59
CA GLU A 124 8.73 19.90 25.47
C GLU A 124 9.27 18.47 25.60
N ALA A 125 9.72 17.87 24.49
CA ALA A 125 10.31 16.54 24.48
C ALA A 125 11.68 16.47 25.17
N ILE A 126 12.47 17.54 25.13
CA ILE A 126 13.76 17.63 25.86
C ILE A 126 13.54 17.81 27.36
N ASP A 127 12.50 18.55 27.74
CA ASP A 127 12.14 18.79 29.14
C ASP A 127 11.49 17.56 29.80
N ASN A 128 10.89 16.66 28.99
CA ASN A 128 10.22 15.44 29.44
C ASN A 128 10.77 14.17 28.75
N PRO A 129 12.06 13.83 28.96
CA PRO A 129 12.63 12.62 28.38
C PRO A 129 12.08 11.37 29.10
N ARG A 130 12.17 10.23 28.41
CA ARG A 130 11.93 8.90 28.98
C ARG A 130 13.18 8.03 28.91
N ASP A 131 13.09 6.80 29.42
CA ASP A 131 14.08 5.76 29.16
C ASP A 131 13.88 5.10 27.80
N ILE A 132 14.89 4.36 27.34
CA ILE A 132 14.77 3.48 26.17
C ILE A 132 13.72 2.40 26.49
N ALA A 133 12.70 2.30 25.64
CA ALA A 133 11.63 1.34 25.77
C ALA A 133 12.09 -0.01 25.22
N MET A 134 12.58 -0.88 26.11
CA MET A 134 13.10 -2.19 25.72
C MET A 134 12.07 -3.06 25.00
N ASN A 135 10.77 -2.90 25.26
CA ASN A 135 9.72 -3.61 24.52
C ASN A 135 9.71 -3.27 23.02
N LEU A 136 9.91 -2.00 22.66
CA LEU A 136 10.04 -1.57 21.26
C LEU A 136 11.33 -2.11 20.63
N VAL A 137 12.43 -2.12 21.39
CA VAL A 137 13.70 -2.72 20.95
C VAL A 137 13.53 -4.21 20.70
N ASN A 138 12.96 -4.95 21.64
CA ASN A 138 12.70 -6.39 21.56
C ASN A 138 11.79 -6.73 20.37
N ALA A 139 10.78 -5.91 20.09
CA ALA A 139 9.93 -6.09 18.91
C ALA A 139 10.70 -5.91 17.60
N GLN A 140 11.59 -4.91 17.54
CA GLN A 140 12.47 -4.70 16.38
C GLN A 140 13.47 -5.85 16.23
N GLN A 141 14.04 -6.31 17.34
CA GLN A 141 14.97 -7.43 17.43
C GLN A 141 14.33 -8.75 16.98
N ALA A 142 13.13 -9.06 17.46
CA ALA A 142 12.34 -10.20 17.03
C ALA A 142 12.08 -10.17 15.53
N ARG A 143 11.64 -9.02 15.01
CA ARG A 143 11.45 -8.81 13.58
C ARG A 143 12.73 -9.06 12.80
N ARG A 144 13.86 -8.51 13.25
CA ARG A 144 15.16 -8.66 12.60
C ARG A 144 15.64 -10.11 12.60
N ALA A 145 15.46 -10.82 13.72
CA ALA A 145 15.75 -12.24 13.85
C ALA A 145 14.89 -13.08 12.91
N LEU A 146 13.56 -12.88 12.88
CA LEU A 146 12.66 -13.57 11.95
C LEU A 146 13.06 -13.37 10.49
N ASP A 147 13.30 -12.11 10.10
CA ASP A 147 13.67 -11.78 8.72
C ASP A 147 15.03 -12.42 8.34
N TYR A 148 15.99 -12.46 9.29
CA TYR A 148 17.26 -13.17 9.12
C TYR A 148 17.05 -14.69 8.98
N LEU A 149 16.33 -15.32 9.91
CA LEU A 149 16.11 -16.76 9.93
C LEU A 149 15.39 -17.24 8.67
N VAL A 150 14.33 -16.54 8.24
CA VAL A 150 13.64 -16.83 6.99
C VAL A 150 14.58 -16.65 5.80
N GLY A 151 15.26 -15.51 5.71
CA GLY A 151 16.13 -15.19 4.59
C GLY A 151 17.28 -16.17 4.42
N PHE A 152 18.01 -16.48 5.49
CA PHE A 152 19.20 -17.34 5.46
C PHE A 152 18.90 -18.83 5.34
N ASN A 153 17.67 -19.30 5.60
CA ASN A 153 17.31 -20.71 5.40
C ASN A 153 16.56 -20.92 4.09
N LEU A 154 15.63 -20.04 3.75
CA LEU A 154 14.78 -20.21 2.58
C LEU A 154 15.47 -19.76 1.29
N SER A 155 16.32 -18.73 1.32
CA SER A 155 17.02 -18.29 0.10
C SER A 155 18.01 -19.35 -0.41
N PRO A 156 18.87 -19.97 0.41
CA PRO A 156 19.73 -21.07 -0.05
C PRO A 156 18.94 -22.27 -0.57
N LEU A 157 17.80 -22.59 0.04
CA LEU A 157 16.90 -23.63 -0.46
C LEU A 157 16.40 -23.28 -1.87
N LEU A 158 15.88 -22.07 -2.08
CA LEU A 158 15.45 -21.61 -3.40
C LEU A 158 16.61 -21.60 -4.42
N TRP A 159 17.84 -21.31 -3.98
CA TRP A 159 19.03 -21.36 -4.84
C TRP A 159 19.36 -22.78 -5.30
N LYS A 160 19.28 -23.75 -4.39
CA LYS A 160 19.52 -25.17 -4.68
C LYS A 160 18.42 -25.73 -5.58
N LYS A 161 17.15 -25.35 -5.33
CA LYS A 161 15.97 -25.97 -5.96
C LYS A 161 15.46 -25.25 -7.21
N ILE A 162 15.74 -23.96 -7.40
CA ILE A 162 15.20 -23.17 -8.52
C ILE A 162 16.34 -22.44 -9.24
N LYS A 163 16.80 -21.31 -8.69
CA LYS A 163 17.79 -20.42 -9.32
C LYS A 163 18.58 -19.66 -8.25
N ARG A 164 19.88 -19.47 -8.46
CA ARG A 164 20.71 -18.62 -7.58
C ARG A 164 20.25 -17.16 -7.63
N GLY A 165 20.35 -16.45 -6.50
CA GLY A 165 20.02 -15.03 -6.39
C GLY A 165 18.56 -14.74 -5.99
N LEU A 166 17.73 -15.77 -5.86
CA LEU A 166 16.36 -15.66 -5.34
C LEU A 166 16.37 -15.31 -3.85
N SER A 167 15.33 -14.66 -3.37
CA SER A 167 15.12 -14.43 -1.95
C SER A 167 13.69 -14.71 -1.55
N ALA A 168 13.48 -15.23 -0.35
CA ALA A 168 12.17 -15.26 0.27
C ALA A 168 12.19 -14.44 1.55
N GLY A 169 11.04 -13.85 1.87
CA GLY A 169 10.90 -13.03 3.06
C GLY A 169 9.47 -13.14 3.57
N ARG A 170 9.33 -13.07 4.89
CA ARG A 170 8.07 -13.25 5.62
C ARG A 170 6.91 -12.40 5.08
N VAL A 171 7.17 -11.13 4.73
CA VAL A 171 6.16 -10.22 4.16
C VAL A 171 6.24 -10.09 2.64
N GLN A 172 7.40 -10.41 2.05
CA GLN A 172 7.61 -10.36 0.61
C GLN A 172 6.84 -11.48 -0.10
N SER A 173 6.90 -12.70 0.43
CA SER A 173 6.29 -13.88 -0.21
C SER A 173 4.76 -13.82 -0.25
N PRO A 174 4.05 -13.43 0.84
CA PRO A 174 2.60 -13.20 0.77
C PRO A 174 2.20 -12.07 -0.19
N ALA A 175 3.01 -11.01 -0.29
CA ALA A 175 2.76 -9.93 -1.24
C ALA A 175 2.91 -10.38 -2.70
N LEU A 176 3.92 -11.22 -2.98
CA LEU A 176 4.06 -11.88 -4.28
C LEU A 176 2.86 -12.78 -4.57
N ARG A 177 2.40 -13.54 -3.58
CA ARG A 177 1.25 -14.43 -3.67
C ARG A 177 -0.03 -13.69 -4.07
N LEU A 178 -0.30 -12.52 -3.49
CA LEU A 178 -1.44 -11.68 -3.90
C LEU A 178 -1.41 -11.38 -5.40
N ILE A 179 -0.25 -11.01 -5.94
CA ILE A 179 -0.08 -10.68 -7.36
C ILE A 179 -0.24 -11.92 -8.24
N CYS A 180 0.34 -13.06 -7.84
CA CYS A 180 0.22 -14.31 -8.56
C CYS A 180 -1.21 -14.89 -8.54
N GLU A 181 -1.92 -14.79 -7.41
CA GLU A 181 -3.33 -15.21 -7.31
C GLU A 181 -4.23 -14.34 -8.19
N ARG A 182 -4.01 -13.01 -8.23
CA ARG A 182 -4.72 -12.13 -9.16
C ARG A 182 -4.46 -12.50 -10.62
N GLU A 183 -3.22 -12.84 -10.98
CA GLU A 183 -2.92 -13.27 -12.35
C GLU A 183 -3.61 -14.60 -12.67
N ALA A 184 -3.63 -15.55 -11.72
CA ALA A 184 -4.35 -16.81 -11.90
C ALA A 184 -5.88 -16.60 -12.03
N GLU A 185 -6.46 -15.65 -11.29
CA GLU A 185 -7.87 -15.25 -11.44
C GLU A 185 -8.15 -14.70 -12.84
N ILE A 186 -7.24 -13.87 -13.38
CA ILE A 186 -7.34 -13.31 -14.74
C ILE A 186 -7.19 -14.42 -15.79
N ASP A 187 -6.20 -15.29 -15.64
CA ASP A 187 -5.92 -16.38 -16.60
C ASP A 187 -7.06 -17.42 -16.64
N ALA A 188 -7.72 -17.67 -15.50
CA ALA A 188 -8.85 -18.59 -15.39
C ALA A 188 -10.23 -17.96 -15.73
N PHE A 189 -10.26 -16.65 -15.99
CA PHE A 189 -11.51 -15.92 -16.20
C PHE A 189 -12.09 -16.20 -17.59
N ASN A 190 -13.32 -16.70 -17.63
CA ASN A 190 -14.10 -16.85 -18.85
C ASN A 190 -15.10 -15.69 -18.97
N PRO A 191 -14.92 -14.75 -19.92
CA PRO A 191 -15.86 -13.65 -20.12
C PRO A 191 -17.26 -14.17 -20.40
N ARG A 192 -18.24 -13.62 -19.69
CA ARG A 192 -19.66 -13.90 -19.88
C ARG A 192 -20.29 -12.74 -20.62
N GLU A 193 -20.90 -13.06 -21.75
CA GLU A 193 -21.72 -12.13 -22.50
C GLU A 193 -22.95 -11.72 -21.70
N TYR A 194 -23.28 -10.43 -21.76
CA TYR A 194 -24.54 -9.90 -21.29
C TYR A 194 -24.92 -8.65 -22.09
N TRP A 195 -26.21 -8.36 -22.13
CA TRP A 195 -26.72 -7.23 -22.90
C TRP A 195 -27.43 -6.24 -21.97
N THR A 196 -27.19 -4.95 -22.22
CA THR A 196 -28.02 -3.89 -21.63
C THR A 196 -28.90 -3.30 -22.71
N ILE A 197 -30.14 -2.99 -22.36
CA ILE A 197 -31.05 -2.26 -23.25
C ILE A 197 -31.16 -0.83 -22.73
N GLU A 198 -30.83 0.13 -23.60
CA GLU A 198 -30.78 1.54 -23.27
C GLU A 198 -31.73 2.32 -24.19
N ALA A 199 -32.54 3.21 -23.62
CA ALA A 199 -33.41 4.11 -24.36
C ALA A 199 -32.73 5.49 -24.47
N ASP A 200 -32.53 5.95 -25.70
CA ASP A 200 -32.09 7.32 -25.99
C ASP A 200 -33.32 8.22 -26.01
N THR A 201 -33.42 9.06 -24.99
CA THR A 201 -34.63 9.85 -24.72
C THR A 201 -34.35 11.34 -24.78
N ARG A 202 -35.40 12.11 -25.07
CA ARG A 202 -35.35 13.56 -25.08
C ARG A 202 -36.56 14.15 -24.38
N LYS A 203 -36.31 15.14 -23.53
CA LYS A 203 -37.35 16.05 -23.02
C LYS A 203 -36.90 17.48 -23.32
N ASP A 204 -37.75 18.23 -24.00
CA ASP A 204 -37.42 19.55 -24.54
C ASP A 204 -36.17 19.51 -25.44
N LYS A 205 -35.04 20.06 -24.96
CA LYS A 205 -33.72 20.06 -25.62
C LYS A 205 -32.68 19.19 -24.90
N ALA A 206 -33.07 18.55 -23.80
CA ALA A 206 -32.17 17.74 -22.98
C ALA A 206 -32.28 16.28 -23.40
N GLU A 207 -31.16 15.73 -23.87
CA GLU A 207 -31.01 14.31 -24.18
C GLU A 207 -30.43 13.57 -22.98
N PHE A 208 -31.00 12.40 -22.68
CA PHE A 208 -30.55 11.53 -21.61
C PHE A 208 -30.83 10.07 -21.94
N VAL A 209 -30.08 9.18 -21.30
CA VAL A 209 -30.21 7.73 -21.49
C VAL A 209 -30.94 7.13 -20.29
N ALA A 210 -31.89 6.24 -20.55
CA ALA A 210 -32.55 5.43 -19.53
C ALA A 210 -32.23 3.95 -19.76
N LYS A 211 -31.89 3.21 -18.70
CA LYS A 211 -31.55 1.77 -18.79
C LYS A 211 -32.75 0.91 -18.45
N LEU A 212 -33.00 -0.16 -19.20
CA LEU A 212 -34.08 -1.11 -18.92
C LEU A 212 -33.81 -1.82 -17.59
N VAL A 213 -34.79 -1.79 -16.68
CA VAL A 213 -34.70 -2.42 -15.35
C VAL A 213 -35.72 -3.53 -15.14
N SER A 214 -36.76 -3.56 -15.98
CA SER A 214 -37.77 -4.62 -15.99
C SER A 214 -38.31 -4.83 -17.41
N TYR A 215 -38.63 -6.07 -17.76
CA TYR A 215 -39.19 -6.47 -19.05
C TYR A 215 -40.19 -7.61 -18.82
N ASP A 216 -41.36 -7.53 -19.45
CA ASP A 216 -42.48 -8.48 -19.29
C ASP A 216 -42.86 -8.76 -17.81
N GLY A 217 -42.81 -7.73 -16.97
CA GLY A 217 -43.16 -7.80 -15.54
C GLY A 217 -42.07 -8.39 -14.63
N GLU A 218 -40.96 -8.86 -15.19
CA GLU A 218 -39.82 -9.41 -14.44
C GLU A 218 -38.70 -8.38 -14.29
N LYS A 219 -38.00 -8.38 -13.15
CA LYS A 219 -36.84 -7.50 -12.93
C LYS A 219 -35.60 -8.06 -13.62
N LEU A 220 -34.91 -7.21 -14.37
CA LEU A 220 -33.66 -7.59 -15.02
C LEU A 220 -32.50 -7.63 -14.03
N LYS A 221 -31.72 -8.71 -14.10
CA LYS A 221 -30.40 -8.84 -13.49
C LYS A 221 -29.37 -8.80 -14.62
N GLN A 222 -28.09 -8.65 -14.27
CA GLN A 222 -26.99 -8.52 -15.24
C GLN A 222 -27.02 -9.57 -16.36
N PHE A 223 -27.31 -10.83 -16.05
CA PHE A 223 -27.32 -11.93 -17.02
C PHE A 223 -28.71 -12.39 -17.44
N THR A 224 -29.75 -11.56 -17.24
CA THR A 224 -31.11 -11.92 -17.69
C THR A 224 -31.20 -11.94 -19.21
N ILE A 225 -30.50 -11.01 -19.89
CA ILE A 225 -30.37 -11.00 -21.35
C ILE A 225 -28.89 -11.27 -21.65
N ASN A 226 -28.61 -12.45 -22.21
CA ASN A 226 -27.24 -12.93 -22.37
C ASN A 226 -26.92 -13.46 -23.78
N GLN A 227 -27.81 -13.21 -24.74
CA GLN A 227 -27.69 -13.62 -26.14
C GLN A 227 -28.24 -12.53 -27.04
N GLU A 228 -27.63 -12.35 -28.21
CA GLU A 228 -28.02 -11.35 -29.20
C GLU A 228 -29.49 -11.48 -29.61
N ASP A 229 -29.96 -12.69 -29.93
CA ASP A 229 -31.35 -12.92 -30.36
C ASP A 229 -32.37 -12.46 -29.30
N GLN A 230 -32.08 -12.69 -28.02
CA GLN A 230 -32.94 -12.24 -26.92
C GLN A 230 -32.93 -10.71 -26.79
N ALA A 231 -31.74 -10.11 -26.90
CA ALA A 231 -31.58 -8.66 -26.82
C ALA A 231 -32.28 -7.94 -27.97
N MET A 232 -32.14 -8.45 -29.20
CA MET A 232 -32.78 -7.92 -30.40
C MET A 232 -34.30 -8.14 -30.39
N ALA A 233 -34.78 -9.29 -29.91
CA ALA A 233 -36.21 -9.54 -29.73
C ALA A 233 -36.83 -8.58 -28.71
N ALA A 234 -36.18 -8.40 -27.55
CA ALA A 234 -36.63 -7.45 -26.52
C ALA A 234 -36.60 -6.00 -27.05
N ARG A 235 -35.54 -5.61 -27.76
CA ARG A 235 -35.45 -4.29 -28.44
C ARG A 235 -36.62 -4.07 -29.39
N ALA A 236 -36.92 -5.04 -30.25
CA ALA A 236 -38.01 -4.93 -31.22
C ALA A 236 -39.39 -4.83 -30.55
N ALA A 237 -39.63 -5.64 -29.50
CA ALA A 237 -40.85 -5.59 -28.71
C ALA A 237 -41.03 -4.25 -27.99
N LEU A 238 -39.96 -3.73 -27.38
CA LEU A 238 -39.97 -2.44 -26.69
C LEU A 238 -40.17 -1.27 -27.65
N LEU A 239 -39.50 -1.25 -28.81
CA LEU A 239 -39.72 -0.21 -29.82
C LEU A 239 -41.17 -0.17 -30.31
N LYS A 240 -41.76 -1.36 -30.52
CA LYS A 240 -43.16 -1.48 -30.91
C LYS A 240 -44.11 -1.00 -29.80
N SER A 241 -43.81 -1.33 -28.55
CA SER A 241 -44.63 -0.96 -27.40
C SER A 241 -44.56 0.52 -27.06
N ALA A 242 -43.37 1.12 -27.21
CA ALA A 242 -43.13 2.53 -26.95
C ALA A 242 -43.87 3.47 -27.91
N ASP A 243 -44.06 3.07 -29.18
CA ASP A 243 -44.65 3.93 -30.23
C ASP A 243 -43.98 5.34 -30.27
N GLY A 244 -42.65 5.35 -30.17
CA GLY A 244 -41.83 6.57 -30.18
C GLY A 244 -41.86 7.40 -28.89
N LYS A 245 -42.47 6.89 -27.80
CA LYS A 245 -42.62 7.62 -26.54
C LYS A 245 -42.45 6.72 -25.31
N LEU A 246 -42.06 7.32 -24.19
CA LEU A 246 -42.11 6.68 -22.87
C LEU A 246 -42.94 7.54 -21.90
N VAL A 247 -43.58 6.93 -20.92
CA VAL A 247 -44.41 7.64 -19.93
C VAL A 247 -43.76 7.57 -18.56
N VAL A 248 -43.60 8.71 -17.88
CA VAL A 248 -43.06 8.73 -16.52
C VAL A 248 -44.01 8.03 -15.56
N ASP A 249 -43.60 6.89 -15.00
CA ASP A 249 -44.36 6.18 -13.98
C ASP A 249 -44.04 6.67 -12.57
N SER A 250 -42.77 6.93 -12.26
CA SER A 250 -42.39 7.42 -10.94
C SER A 250 -41.17 8.35 -10.97
N VAL A 251 -41.18 9.34 -10.07
CA VAL A 251 -40.06 10.25 -9.84
C VAL A 251 -39.70 10.19 -8.36
N LYS A 252 -38.50 9.69 -8.05
CA LYS A 252 -37.98 9.61 -6.69
C LYS A 252 -36.83 10.58 -6.50
N LYS A 253 -37.03 11.54 -5.61
CA LYS A 253 -35.99 12.50 -5.19
C LYS A 253 -35.47 12.10 -3.82
N THR A 254 -34.16 11.95 -3.69
CA THR A 254 -33.50 11.66 -2.41
C THR A 254 -32.31 12.58 -2.22
N GLN A 255 -31.93 12.79 -0.97
CA GLN A 255 -30.69 13.49 -0.62
C GLN A 255 -29.74 12.50 0.02
N ARG A 256 -28.50 12.45 -0.49
CA ARG A 256 -27.43 11.66 0.09
C ARG A 256 -26.37 12.58 0.67
N LYS A 257 -25.96 12.31 1.90
CA LYS A 257 -24.80 12.94 2.52
C LYS A 257 -23.56 12.11 2.21
N ARG A 258 -22.51 12.75 1.70
CA ARG A 258 -21.18 12.15 1.55
C ARG A 258 -20.25 12.78 2.57
N ASN A 259 -19.74 11.98 3.50
CA ASN A 259 -18.80 12.45 4.51
C ASN A 259 -17.39 12.58 3.93
N PRO A 260 -16.57 13.51 4.46
CA PRO A 260 -15.16 13.56 4.13
C PRO A 260 -14.45 12.29 4.61
N ALA A 261 -13.35 11.96 3.95
CA ALA A 261 -12.52 10.85 4.34
C ALA A 261 -11.54 11.25 5.48
N PRO A 262 -11.05 10.30 6.30
CA PRO A 262 -10.16 10.57 7.44
C PRO A 262 -8.85 11.26 7.02
N PRO A 263 -8.12 11.94 7.93
CA PRO A 263 -6.78 12.42 7.64
C PRO A 263 -5.85 11.27 7.23
N PHE A 264 -4.73 11.59 6.58
CA PHE A 264 -3.87 10.55 6.02
C PHE A 264 -3.20 9.71 7.11
N ILE A 265 -3.23 8.40 6.90
CA ILE A 265 -2.25 7.45 7.41
C ILE A 265 -1.28 7.07 6.30
N THR A 266 -0.20 6.35 6.61
CA THR A 266 0.84 5.99 5.63
C THR A 266 0.29 5.27 4.40
N SER A 267 -0.57 4.27 4.61
CA SER A 267 -1.20 3.49 3.52
C SER A 267 -2.02 4.40 2.59
N THR A 268 -2.93 5.19 3.16
CA THR A 268 -3.79 6.10 2.39
C THR A 268 -3.02 7.23 1.70
N LEU A 269 -1.92 7.71 2.30
CA LEU A 269 -1.03 8.70 1.67
C LEU A 269 -0.33 8.11 0.45
N GLN A 270 0.22 6.89 0.58
CA GLN A 270 0.85 6.19 -0.54
C GLN A 270 -0.15 5.93 -1.67
N GLN A 271 -1.36 5.47 -1.35
CA GLN A 271 -2.43 5.23 -2.31
C GLN A 271 -2.78 6.51 -3.10
N GLU A 272 -3.06 7.61 -2.41
CA GLU A 272 -3.48 8.86 -3.07
C GLU A 272 -2.33 9.54 -3.81
N ALA A 273 -1.09 9.43 -3.33
CA ALA A 273 0.08 9.93 -4.05
C ALA A 273 0.33 9.15 -5.35
N VAL A 274 0.14 7.83 -5.36
CA VAL A 274 0.21 7.01 -6.58
C VAL A 274 -0.89 7.43 -7.56
N ARG A 275 -2.15 7.52 -7.09
CA ARG A 275 -3.32 7.83 -7.93
C ARG A 275 -3.26 9.24 -8.52
N LYS A 276 -2.94 10.25 -7.70
CA LYS A 276 -3.07 11.67 -8.07
C LYS A 276 -1.77 12.32 -8.54
N LEU A 277 -0.63 11.88 -8.02
CA LEU A 277 0.67 12.51 -8.28
C LEU A 277 1.56 11.68 -9.21
N GLY A 278 1.18 10.43 -9.48
CA GLY A 278 2.02 9.50 -10.24
C GLY A 278 3.32 9.13 -9.52
N PHE A 279 3.34 9.25 -8.18
CA PHE A 279 4.48 8.82 -7.38
C PHE A 279 4.45 7.31 -7.18
N THR A 280 5.62 6.72 -6.91
CA THR A 280 5.67 5.37 -6.31
C THR A 280 5.53 5.49 -4.79
N ALA A 281 5.19 4.40 -4.11
CA ALA A 281 5.14 4.34 -2.64
C ALA A 281 6.48 4.77 -2.03
N SER A 282 7.59 4.29 -2.59
CA SER A 282 8.95 4.66 -2.16
C SER A 282 9.28 6.13 -2.38
N ARG A 283 8.88 6.71 -3.53
CA ARG A 283 9.05 8.14 -3.79
C ARG A 283 8.22 8.98 -2.82
N THR A 284 6.99 8.57 -2.56
CA THR A 284 6.09 9.22 -1.59
C THR A 284 6.73 9.28 -0.20
N MET A 285 7.26 8.16 0.30
CA MET A 285 7.89 8.12 1.62
C MET A 285 9.16 8.96 1.69
N ARG A 286 9.95 9.00 0.62
CA ARG A 286 11.16 9.86 0.55
C ARG A 286 10.81 11.35 0.62
N VAL A 287 9.80 11.79 -0.13
CA VAL A 287 9.37 13.19 -0.12
C VAL A 287 8.72 13.55 1.22
N ALA A 288 7.92 12.65 1.79
CA ALA A 288 7.33 12.84 3.12
C ALA A 288 8.42 12.96 4.21
N GLN A 289 9.47 12.13 4.17
CA GLN A 289 10.61 12.25 5.08
C GLN A 289 11.23 13.65 5.03
N GLN A 290 11.46 14.19 3.83
CA GLN A 290 12.02 15.54 3.67
C GLN A 290 11.12 16.62 4.28
N LEU A 291 9.81 16.52 4.04
CA LEU A 291 8.82 17.44 4.61
C LEU A 291 8.77 17.36 6.15
N TYR A 292 8.97 16.17 6.72
CA TYR A 292 9.00 15.95 8.17
C TYR A 292 10.30 16.46 8.82
N GLU A 293 11.47 16.08 8.27
CA GLU A 293 12.79 16.44 8.81
C GLU A 293 13.09 17.94 8.74
N GLY A 294 12.53 18.58 7.73
CA GLY A 294 12.46 20.01 7.58
C GLY A 294 13.02 20.54 6.27
N VAL A 295 12.43 21.63 5.81
CA VAL A 295 12.81 22.37 4.61
C VAL A 295 13.05 23.83 4.98
N ASP A 296 13.95 24.51 4.28
CA ASP A 296 14.23 25.92 4.53
C ASP A 296 13.11 26.79 3.95
N ILE A 297 12.39 27.49 4.83
CA ILE A 297 11.27 28.38 4.46
C ILE A 297 11.62 29.86 4.59
N GLY A 298 12.90 30.22 4.39
CA GLY A 298 13.39 31.61 4.43
C GLY A 298 13.72 32.13 5.83
N GLY A 299 13.29 31.41 6.88
CA GLY A 299 13.68 31.60 8.27
C GLY A 299 14.54 30.45 8.82
N GLY A 300 15.08 29.60 7.94
CA GLY A 300 15.77 28.35 8.26
C GLY A 300 14.84 27.13 8.25
N ASN A 301 15.41 25.94 8.46
CA ASN A 301 14.66 24.68 8.37
C ASN A 301 13.50 24.58 9.36
N GLU A 302 12.37 24.08 8.86
CA GLU A 302 11.19 23.74 9.66
C GLU A 302 10.50 22.47 9.13
N GLY A 303 10.05 21.60 10.05
CA GLY A 303 9.20 20.46 9.71
C GLY A 303 7.80 20.93 9.30
N LEU A 304 7.35 20.53 8.11
CA LEU A 304 6.07 20.95 7.55
C LEU A 304 4.95 19.94 7.74
N ILE A 305 5.26 18.68 8.01
CA ILE A 305 4.28 17.64 8.31
C ILE A 305 4.63 16.88 9.59
N THR A 306 3.64 16.24 10.19
CA THR A 306 3.82 15.24 11.25
C THR A 306 4.47 13.97 10.70
N TYR A 307 4.88 13.08 11.61
CA TYR A 307 5.56 11.84 11.26
C TYR A 307 4.76 10.98 10.27
N MET A 308 5.39 10.62 9.15
CA MET A 308 4.72 10.01 8.00
C MET A 308 4.54 8.49 8.09
N ARG A 309 5.07 7.83 9.13
CA ARG A 309 4.91 6.38 9.39
C ARG A 309 3.94 6.19 10.56
N THR A 310 2.65 6.17 10.23
CA THR A 310 1.55 6.14 11.18
C THR A 310 0.39 5.37 10.58
N ASP A 311 -0.29 4.61 11.42
CA ASP A 311 -1.58 3.97 11.17
C ASP A 311 -2.72 4.68 11.91
N SER A 312 -2.43 5.79 12.60
CA SER A 312 -3.39 6.56 13.36
C SER A 312 -4.05 7.66 12.54
N VAL A 313 -5.38 7.75 12.61
CA VAL A 313 -6.17 8.85 12.04
C VAL A 313 -6.43 9.98 13.05
N ASN A 314 -5.81 9.91 14.23
CA ASN A 314 -6.00 10.89 15.30
C ASN A 314 -5.41 12.26 14.92
N LEU A 315 -6.03 13.34 15.41
CA LEU A 315 -5.53 14.71 15.32
C LEU A 315 -5.50 15.29 16.73
N ALA A 316 -4.39 15.91 17.12
CA ALA A 316 -4.28 16.58 18.41
C ALA A 316 -5.33 17.69 18.56
N ASN A 317 -5.83 17.92 19.78
CA ASN A 317 -6.84 18.94 20.04
C ASN A 317 -6.42 20.33 19.53
N GLU A 318 -5.17 20.72 19.77
CA GLU A 318 -4.62 21.99 19.26
C GLU A 318 -4.66 22.08 17.73
N ALA A 319 -4.40 20.97 17.03
CA ALA A 319 -4.49 20.91 15.57
C ALA A 319 -5.93 20.99 15.10
N LEU A 320 -6.87 20.31 15.79
CA LEU A 320 -8.30 20.39 15.50
C LEU A 320 -8.82 21.82 15.63
N ASP A 321 -8.45 22.50 16.71
CA ASP A 321 -8.84 23.90 16.97
C ASP A 321 -8.29 24.83 15.88
N GLU A 322 -7.01 24.68 15.52
CA GLU A 322 -6.39 25.48 14.46
C GLU A 322 -7.06 25.22 13.10
N ILE A 323 -7.30 23.96 12.73
CA ILE A 323 -7.95 23.60 11.46
C ILE A 323 -9.36 24.21 11.41
N ARG A 324 -10.13 24.09 12.49
CA ARG A 324 -11.51 24.64 12.56
C ARG A 324 -11.53 26.16 12.47
N SER A 325 -10.62 26.84 13.17
CA SER A 325 -10.44 28.30 13.08
C SER A 325 -10.10 28.70 11.65
N PHE A 326 -9.11 28.03 11.04
CA PHE A 326 -8.66 28.31 9.69
C PHE A 326 -9.78 28.12 8.65
N VAL A 327 -10.54 27.02 8.74
CA VAL A 327 -11.65 26.77 7.82
C VAL A 327 -12.74 27.82 7.98
N THR A 328 -13.05 28.21 9.22
CA THR A 328 -14.03 29.26 9.50
C THR A 328 -13.61 30.59 8.86
N GLU A 329 -12.34 30.98 9.02
CA GLU A 329 -11.77 32.21 8.45
C GLU A 329 -11.73 32.19 6.92
N ARG A 330 -11.36 31.05 6.31
CA ARG A 330 -11.12 30.95 4.86
C ARG A 330 -12.36 30.58 4.04
N TYR A 331 -13.19 29.69 4.55
CA TYR A 331 -14.32 29.10 3.81
C TYR A 331 -15.69 29.48 4.40
N GLY A 332 -15.74 30.02 5.61
CA GLY A 332 -16.98 30.42 6.29
C GLY A 332 -17.39 29.46 7.42
N ALA A 333 -18.10 30.00 8.41
CA ALA A 333 -18.54 29.25 9.59
C ALA A 333 -19.53 28.11 9.26
N ASP A 334 -20.29 28.25 8.17
CA ASP A 334 -21.22 27.25 7.65
C ASP A 334 -20.50 26.03 7.05
N GLN A 335 -19.20 26.11 6.79
CA GLN A 335 -18.38 25.01 6.26
C GLN A 335 -17.79 24.10 7.34
N ILE A 336 -18.01 24.41 8.62
CA ILE A 336 -17.57 23.63 9.77
C ILE A 336 -18.76 22.90 10.42
N PRO A 337 -18.63 21.59 10.73
CA PRO A 337 -19.62 20.88 11.52
C PRO A 337 -19.62 21.37 12.98
N GLU A 338 -20.79 21.30 13.62
CA GLU A 338 -21.00 21.75 15.01
C GLU A 338 -19.95 21.18 15.97
N ALA A 339 -19.74 19.86 15.95
CA ALA A 339 -18.68 19.19 16.68
C ALA A 339 -17.50 18.80 15.76
N PRO A 340 -16.26 18.72 16.29
CA PRO A 340 -15.12 18.15 15.57
C PRO A 340 -15.42 16.74 15.07
N ARG A 341 -14.93 16.41 13.87
CA ARG A 341 -15.10 15.05 13.34
C ARG A 341 -14.07 14.12 13.96
N ALA A 342 -14.57 13.13 14.68
CA ALA A 342 -13.77 12.01 15.18
C ALA A 342 -13.66 10.92 14.10
N PHE A 343 -12.47 10.33 13.98
CA PHE A 343 -12.22 9.19 13.11
C PHE A 343 -11.67 8.04 13.95
N ALA A 344 -12.22 6.84 13.75
CA ALA A 344 -11.76 5.65 14.43
C ALA A 344 -10.67 4.96 13.61
N THR A 345 -9.56 4.63 14.25
CA THR A 345 -8.50 3.83 13.63
C THR A 345 -9.00 2.40 13.44
N LYS A 346 -8.89 1.88 12.21
CA LYS A 346 -9.35 0.51 11.88
C LYS A 346 -8.35 -0.56 12.25
N ALA A 347 -7.06 -0.23 12.30
CA ALA A 347 -6.02 -1.19 12.66
C ALA A 347 -6.15 -1.57 14.13
N LYS A 348 -6.37 -2.87 14.40
CA LYS A 348 -6.49 -3.44 15.76
C LYS A 348 -5.30 -3.12 16.67
N ASN A 349 -4.14 -2.84 16.07
CA ASN A 349 -2.85 -2.67 16.75
C ASN A 349 -2.24 -1.28 16.53
N ALA A 350 -3.03 -0.29 16.09
CA ALA A 350 -2.51 1.04 15.86
C ALA A 350 -1.83 1.59 17.10
N GLN A 351 -0.65 2.19 16.92
CA GLN A 351 0.02 2.87 18.01
C GLN A 351 -0.76 4.15 18.29
N GLU A 352 -1.78 4.08 19.16
CA GLU A 352 -2.75 5.16 19.44
C GLU A 352 -2.08 6.47 19.91
N ALA A 353 -0.83 6.40 20.36
CA ALA A 353 0.00 7.57 20.67
C ALA A 353 0.45 8.37 19.43
N HIS A 354 0.27 7.85 18.21
CA HIS A 354 0.68 8.53 16.99
C HIS A 354 -0.44 9.44 16.45
N GLU A 355 -0.05 10.48 15.76
CA GLU A 355 -0.95 11.37 15.03
C GLU A 355 -1.03 10.96 13.55
N ALA A 356 -2.11 11.38 12.88
CA ALA A 356 -2.22 11.30 11.43
C ALA A 356 -1.14 12.12 10.73
N VAL A 357 -0.87 11.80 9.47
CA VAL A 357 -0.03 12.62 8.58
C VAL A 357 -0.80 13.88 8.20
N ARG A 358 -0.40 15.01 8.77
CA ARG A 358 -1.00 16.33 8.58
C ARG A 358 0.07 17.42 8.49
N PRO A 359 -0.24 18.63 8.02
CA PRO A 359 0.65 19.77 8.18
C PRO A 359 0.91 20.04 9.66
N THR A 360 2.12 20.52 10.00
CA THR A 360 2.43 21.01 11.35
C THR A 360 1.61 22.25 11.71
N SER A 361 1.13 22.99 10.70
CA SER A 361 0.12 24.04 10.84
C SER A 361 -0.75 24.12 9.59
N ALA A 362 -2.07 24.21 9.77
CA ALA A 362 -3.03 24.44 8.69
C ALA A 362 -2.91 25.85 8.09
N ARG A 363 -2.37 26.81 8.85
CA ARG A 363 -2.15 28.19 8.39
C ARG A 363 -1.01 28.33 7.39
N ARG A 364 -0.13 27.33 7.26
CA ARG A 364 0.89 27.28 6.21
C ARG A 364 0.25 26.78 4.93
N THR A 365 -0.33 27.69 4.16
CA THR A 365 -1.07 27.29 2.96
C THR A 365 -0.13 26.76 1.88
N PRO A 366 -0.57 25.81 1.03
CA PRO A 366 0.25 25.33 -0.08
C PRO A 366 0.73 26.48 -0.98
N GLU A 367 -0.12 27.49 -1.21
CA GLU A 367 0.21 28.65 -2.03
C GLU A 367 1.42 29.42 -1.49
N GLU A 368 1.47 29.66 -0.18
CA GLU A 368 2.59 30.36 0.48
C GLU A 368 3.87 29.52 0.51
N MET A 369 3.73 28.21 0.72
CA MET A 369 4.86 27.28 0.82
C MET A 369 5.50 26.98 -0.53
N LYS A 370 4.77 27.14 -1.64
CA LYS A 370 5.23 26.76 -2.99
C LYS A 370 6.61 27.32 -3.36
N GLN A 371 6.94 28.53 -2.93
CA GLN A 371 8.23 29.17 -3.23
C GLN A 371 9.44 28.51 -2.55
N PHE A 372 9.20 27.76 -1.46
CA PHE A 372 10.24 27.11 -0.66
C PHE A 372 10.38 25.61 -0.98
N LEU A 373 9.42 25.05 -1.71
CA LEU A 373 9.32 23.62 -1.95
C LEU A 373 9.75 23.28 -3.38
N SER A 374 10.39 22.12 -3.53
CA SER A 374 10.49 21.50 -4.86
C SER A 374 9.11 21.13 -5.39
N ASP A 375 8.97 20.91 -6.70
CA ASP A 375 7.69 20.51 -7.31
C ASP A 375 7.11 19.24 -6.65
N GLU A 376 7.96 18.26 -6.35
CA GLU A 376 7.53 17.03 -5.68
C GLU A 376 7.04 17.28 -4.25
N GLN A 377 7.79 18.09 -3.49
CA GLN A 377 7.44 18.45 -2.12
C GLN A 377 6.15 19.25 -2.07
N TYR A 378 5.98 20.24 -2.97
CA TYR A 378 4.77 21.03 -3.09
C TYR A 378 3.56 20.15 -3.41
N LYS A 379 3.69 19.24 -4.39
CA LYS A 379 2.61 18.31 -4.76
C LYS A 379 2.16 17.44 -3.59
N LEU A 380 3.10 16.85 -2.86
CA LEU A 380 2.77 16.00 -1.71
C LEU A 380 2.24 16.81 -0.52
N TYR A 381 2.84 17.95 -0.22
CA TYR A 381 2.39 18.84 0.85
C TYR A 381 0.98 19.36 0.59
N ASN A 382 0.69 19.82 -0.63
CA ASN A 382 -0.64 20.24 -1.06
C ASN A 382 -1.68 19.11 -0.92
N LEU A 383 -1.30 17.88 -1.28
CA LEU A 383 -2.16 16.71 -1.11
C LEU A 383 -2.48 16.47 0.37
N ILE A 384 -1.46 16.45 1.23
CA ILE A 384 -1.59 16.28 2.69
C ILE A 384 -2.47 17.39 3.28
N TRP A 385 -2.16 18.64 2.96
CA TRP A 385 -2.87 19.82 3.46
C TRP A 385 -4.35 19.78 3.09
N LYS A 386 -4.69 19.52 1.82
CA LYS A 386 -6.09 19.46 1.37
C LYS A 386 -6.86 18.36 2.08
N ARG A 387 -6.25 17.19 2.28
CA ARG A 387 -6.88 16.08 3.00
C ARG A 387 -7.15 16.44 4.46
N THR A 388 -6.18 17.02 5.15
CA THR A 388 -6.32 17.45 6.55
C THR A 388 -7.41 18.51 6.70
N VAL A 389 -7.44 19.54 5.86
CA VAL A 389 -8.46 20.59 5.92
C VAL A 389 -9.85 20.01 5.61
N ALA A 390 -9.97 19.25 4.53
CA ALA A 390 -11.25 18.66 4.12
C ALA A 390 -11.83 17.69 5.15
N CYS A 391 -10.98 16.96 5.92
CA CYS A 391 -11.46 15.98 6.89
C CYS A 391 -12.29 16.59 8.04
N GLN A 392 -12.14 17.90 8.31
CA GLN A 392 -12.90 18.61 9.33
C GLN A 392 -14.03 19.50 8.77
N MET A 393 -14.29 19.47 7.46
CA MET A 393 -15.38 20.25 6.84
C MET A 393 -16.74 19.52 6.89
N ILE A 394 -17.84 20.24 6.61
CA ILE A 394 -19.17 19.64 6.47
C ILE A 394 -19.24 18.60 5.34
N HIS A 395 -20.21 17.70 5.43
CA HIS A 395 -20.46 16.72 4.38
C HIS A 395 -20.89 17.41 3.10
N ALA A 396 -20.65 16.76 1.95
CA ALA A 396 -21.34 17.15 0.73
C ALA A 396 -22.79 16.66 0.78
N THR A 397 -23.71 17.47 0.29
CA THR A 397 -25.12 17.08 0.10
C THR A 397 -25.37 16.93 -1.39
N ILE A 398 -25.75 15.74 -1.80
CA ILE A 398 -25.98 15.38 -3.20
C ILE A 398 -27.46 15.08 -3.36
N ASP A 399 -28.14 15.85 -4.20
CA ASP A 399 -29.51 15.57 -4.61
C ASP A 399 -29.45 14.51 -5.71
N THR A 400 -30.24 13.45 -5.56
CA THR A 400 -30.34 12.36 -6.52
C THR A 400 -31.79 12.26 -6.99
N VAL A 401 -31.97 12.18 -8.30
CA VAL A 401 -33.27 11.97 -8.93
C VAL A 401 -33.19 10.65 -9.68
N SER A 402 -34.13 9.75 -9.39
CA SER A 402 -34.33 8.54 -10.17
C SER A 402 -35.73 8.59 -10.77
N VAL A 403 -35.80 8.41 -12.09
CA VAL A 403 -37.06 8.43 -12.84
C VAL A 403 -37.25 7.08 -13.50
N GLU A 404 -38.42 6.49 -13.31
CA GLU A 404 -38.85 5.28 -13.99
C GLU A 404 -39.88 5.62 -15.06
N PHE A 405 -39.73 5.02 -16.23
CA PHE A 405 -40.55 5.23 -17.40
C PHE A 405 -41.19 3.91 -17.82
N ASP A 406 -42.51 3.89 -17.95
CA ASP A 406 -43.25 2.80 -18.55
C ASP A 406 -43.13 2.84 -20.09
N CYS A 407 -42.90 1.66 -20.66
CA CYS A 407 -42.79 1.42 -22.09
C CYS A 407 -44.04 0.69 -22.60
N GLY A 408 -45.22 1.30 -22.43
CA GLY A 408 -46.50 0.74 -22.88
C GLY A 408 -46.85 -0.60 -22.20
N GLY A 409 -46.42 -0.80 -20.95
CA GLY A 409 -46.59 -2.05 -20.20
C GLY A 409 -45.64 -3.20 -20.54
N ALA A 410 -44.82 -3.09 -21.59
CA ALA A 410 -43.85 -4.13 -21.97
C ALA A 410 -42.56 -4.11 -21.12
N GLY A 411 -42.20 -2.95 -20.56
CA GLY A 411 -40.99 -2.83 -19.76
C GLY A 411 -40.89 -1.49 -19.05
N VAL A 412 -39.95 -1.42 -18.10
CA VAL A 412 -39.67 -0.22 -17.31
C VAL A 412 -38.22 0.19 -17.53
N PHE A 413 -38.01 1.41 -18.01
CA PHE A 413 -36.71 2.05 -18.11
C PHE A 413 -36.45 2.93 -16.88
N ARG A 414 -35.19 3.09 -16.48
CA ARG A 414 -34.79 3.96 -15.38
C ARG A 414 -33.64 4.86 -15.79
N ALA A 415 -33.81 6.16 -15.60
CA ALA A 415 -32.73 7.13 -15.64
C ALA A 415 -32.42 7.60 -14.22
N SER A 416 -31.15 7.90 -13.95
CA SER A 416 -30.74 8.53 -12.69
C SER A 416 -29.86 9.74 -12.99
N GLY A 417 -30.08 10.82 -12.24
CA GLY A 417 -29.25 12.01 -12.29
C GLY A 417 -28.88 12.44 -10.88
N SER A 418 -27.72 13.06 -10.74
CA SER A 418 -27.27 13.61 -9.46
C SER A 418 -26.72 15.02 -9.62
N MET A 419 -26.93 15.85 -8.61
CA MET A 419 -26.39 17.21 -8.56
C MET A 419 -25.85 17.48 -7.15
N ILE A 420 -24.66 18.07 -7.08
CA ILE A 420 -24.09 18.52 -5.81
C ILE A 420 -24.86 19.77 -5.37
N ARG A 421 -25.72 19.62 -4.36
CA ARG A 421 -26.46 20.74 -3.75
C ARG A 421 -25.57 21.60 -2.89
N THR A 422 -24.72 20.95 -2.10
CA THR A 422 -23.74 21.61 -1.23
C THR A 422 -22.44 20.83 -1.33
N PRO A 423 -21.34 21.42 -1.84
CA PRO A 423 -20.10 20.69 -2.06
C PRO A 423 -19.39 20.31 -0.75
N GLY A 424 -19.51 21.13 0.29
CA GLY A 424 -18.82 20.91 1.57
C GLY A 424 -17.33 20.64 1.36
N PHE A 425 -16.82 19.58 1.98
CA PHE A 425 -15.43 19.14 1.84
C PHE A 425 -14.95 18.89 0.39
N MET A 426 -15.86 18.57 -0.55
CA MET A 426 -15.51 18.29 -1.95
C MET A 426 -14.95 19.51 -2.68
N SER A 427 -15.17 20.72 -2.15
CA SER A 427 -14.55 21.96 -2.64
C SER A 427 -13.03 21.98 -2.44
N VAL A 428 -12.53 21.21 -1.47
CA VAL A 428 -11.11 21.15 -1.11
C VAL A 428 -10.47 19.83 -1.55
N TYR A 429 -11.16 18.69 -1.34
CA TYR A 429 -10.58 17.37 -1.58
C TYR A 429 -11.59 16.31 -2.04
N LEU A 430 -11.16 15.48 -3.00
CA LEU A 430 -11.83 14.26 -3.44
C LEU A 430 -10.82 13.12 -3.55
N GLU A 431 -11.17 11.92 -3.08
CA GLU A 431 -10.34 10.72 -3.26
C GLU A 431 -10.18 10.33 -4.73
N GLY A 432 -9.01 9.79 -5.08
CA GLY A 432 -8.82 9.13 -6.36
C GLY A 432 -9.47 7.74 -6.38
N SER A 433 -9.73 7.24 -7.59
CA SER A 433 -10.06 5.84 -7.84
C SER A 433 -8.93 5.20 -8.62
N ASP A 434 -8.69 3.90 -8.39
CA ASP A 434 -7.72 3.12 -9.19
C ASP A 434 -8.24 2.84 -10.60
N ASP A 435 -9.57 2.77 -10.77
CA ASP A 435 -10.22 2.59 -12.06
C ASP A 435 -11.03 3.85 -12.41
N ALA A 436 -10.74 4.43 -13.59
CA ALA A 436 -11.31 5.69 -14.05
C ALA A 436 -12.84 5.62 -14.22
N ASP A 437 -13.37 4.43 -14.51
CA ASP A 437 -14.81 4.17 -14.72
C ASP A 437 -15.62 4.14 -13.41
N ALA A 438 -14.95 4.09 -12.25
CA ALA A 438 -15.60 4.11 -10.93
C ALA A 438 -15.74 5.53 -10.34
N ALA A 439 -15.26 6.57 -11.02
CA ALA A 439 -15.69 7.93 -10.71
C ALA A 439 -17.19 8.03 -11.06
N PRO A 440 -18.05 8.66 -10.23
CA PRO A 440 -19.44 8.84 -10.59
C PRO A 440 -19.52 9.67 -11.89
N SER A 441 -19.71 9.00 -13.01
CA SER A 441 -19.81 9.62 -14.34
C SER A 441 -21.14 10.34 -14.57
N ASP A 442 -22.12 10.20 -13.67
CA ASP A 442 -23.43 10.84 -13.82
C ASP A 442 -23.55 12.13 -13.03
N SER A 443 -22.80 13.14 -13.48
CA SER A 443 -23.03 14.56 -13.19
C SER A 443 -23.97 15.22 -14.22
N LYS A 444 -24.84 14.44 -14.88
CA LYS A 444 -25.88 14.96 -15.75
C LYS A 444 -27.18 15.11 -14.97
N MET A 445 -27.66 16.35 -14.88
CA MET A 445 -28.96 16.67 -14.30
C MET A 445 -30.04 16.21 -15.28
N LEU A 446 -31.00 15.41 -14.78
CA LEU A 446 -32.18 15.08 -15.57
C LEU A 446 -33.09 16.31 -15.68
N PRO A 447 -33.76 16.53 -16.82
CA PRO A 447 -34.75 17.60 -16.92
C PRO A 447 -35.88 17.37 -15.91
N PRO A 448 -36.52 18.42 -15.39
CA PRO A 448 -37.64 18.28 -14.45
C PRO A 448 -38.76 17.43 -15.06
N MET A 449 -39.30 16.49 -14.27
CA MET A 449 -40.37 15.58 -14.70
C MET A 449 -41.38 15.34 -13.59
N GLU A 450 -42.61 15.05 -13.99
CA GLU A 450 -43.71 14.65 -13.13
C GLU A 450 -44.32 13.33 -13.61
N LYS A 451 -45.02 12.63 -12.71
CA LYS A 451 -45.70 11.39 -13.07
C LYS A 451 -46.75 11.66 -14.16
N GLY A 452 -46.72 10.85 -15.21
CA GLY A 452 -47.60 10.98 -16.38
C GLY A 452 -47.02 11.82 -17.51
N ASP A 453 -45.86 12.46 -17.33
CA ASP A 453 -45.17 13.14 -18.43
C ASP A 453 -44.83 12.16 -19.56
N VAL A 454 -44.95 12.64 -20.79
CA VAL A 454 -44.58 11.90 -22.00
C VAL A 454 -43.21 12.36 -22.48
N ILE A 455 -42.32 11.41 -22.73
CA ILE A 455 -40.93 11.63 -23.11
C ILE A 455 -40.72 11.14 -24.54
N ASP A 456 -40.06 11.93 -25.37
CA ASP A 456 -39.69 11.51 -26.73
C ASP A 456 -38.65 10.37 -26.64
N LEU A 457 -38.91 9.27 -27.34
CA LEU A 457 -37.96 8.18 -27.53
C LEU A 457 -37.36 8.29 -28.93
N ASN A 458 -36.05 8.51 -29.00
CA ASN A 458 -35.32 8.59 -30.27
C ASN A 458 -34.98 7.19 -30.79
N ASP A 459 -34.41 6.34 -29.92
CA ASP A 459 -34.08 4.95 -30.23
C ASP A 459 -34.01 4.12 -28.93
N ILE A 460 -34.07 2.80 -29.08
CA ILE A 460 -33.69 1.83 -28.05
C ILE A 460 -32.51 1.05 -28.60
N ARG A 461 -31.39 1.04 -27.90
CA ARG A 461 -30.17 0.32 -28.28
C ARG A 461 -30.01 -0.93 -27.42
N ALA A 462 -29.62 -2.02 -28.07
CA ALA A 462 -29.15 -3.22 -27.39
C ALA A 462 -27.62 -3.18 -27.45
N GLU A 463 -26.98 -3.02 -26.29
CA GLU A 463 -25.52 -2.91 -26.18
C GLU A 463 -24.96 -4.22 -25.64
N GLN A 464 -24.04 -4.81 -26.39
CA GLN A 464 -23.33 -6.03 -26.01
C GLN A 464 -22.20 -5.69 -25.05
N HIS A 465 -22.10 -6.47 -23.97
CA HIS A 465 -21.04 -6.36 -22.99
C HIS A 465 -20.48 -7.74 -22.68
N PHE A 466 -19.25 -7.71 -22.17
CA PHE A 466 -18.61 -8.88 -21.57
C PHE A 466 -18.20 -8.51 -20.16
N THR A 467 -18.34 -9.46 -19.23
CA THR A 467 -17.73 -9.30 -17.92
C THR A 467 -16.21 -9.22 -18.08
N GLU A 468 -15.55 -8.40 -17.26
CA GLU A 468 -14.10 -8.28 -17.23
C GLU A 468 -13.52 -9.02 -16.00
N PRO A 469 -12.28 -9.54 -16.07
CA PRO A 469 -11.61 -10.10 -14.91
C PRO A 469 -11.29 -9.00 -13.88
N PRO A 470 -11.02 -9.36 -12.61
CA PRO A 470 -10.55 -8.37 -11.64
C PRO A 470 -9.24 -7.72 -12.14
N PRO A 471 -9.10 -6.39 -11.98
CA PRO A 471 -7.96 -5.69 -12.56
C PRO A 471 -6.67 -6.05 -11.83
N ARG A 472 -5.54 -6.06 -12.55
CA ARG A 472 -4.21 -6.24 -11.95
C ARG A 472 -3.93 -5.17 -10.89
N PHE A 473 -3.10 -5.50 -9.91
CA PHE A 473 -2.73 -4.54 -8.87
C PHE A 473 -1.89 -3.38 -9.44
N THR A 474 -2.28 -2.15 -9.12
CA THR A 474 -1.37 -0.99 -9.08
C THR A 474 -0.61 -0.95 -7.74
N GLU A 475 0.42 -0.11 -7.61
CA GLU A 475 1.04 0.16 -6.29
C GLU A 475 0.00 0.58 -5.23
N ALA A 476 -0.96 1.44 -5.58
CA ALA A 476 -2.00 1.87 -4.66
C ALA A 476 -2.88 0.70 -4.19
N SER A 477 -3.46 -0.05 -5.12
CA SER A 477 -4.32 -1.19 -4.78
C SER A 477 -3.56 -2.31 -4.04
N LEU A 478 -2.26 -2.50 -4.30
CA LEU A 478 -1.44 -3.45 -3.55
C LEU A 478 -1.19 -2.98 -2.11
N VAL A 479 -0.85 -1.70 -1.90
CA VAL A 479 -0.73 -1.13 -0.54
C VAL A 479 -2.04 -1.29 0.22
N LYS A 480 -3.18 -1.03 -0.44
CA LYS A 480 -4.51 -1.22 0.15
C LYS A 480 -4.74 -2.67 0.57
N SER A 481 -4.47 -3.64 -0.31
CA SER A 481 -4.65 -5.06 0.04
C SER A 481 -3.68 -5.53 1.12
N LEU A 482 -2.42 -5.06 1.11
CA LEU A 482 -1.47 -5.36 2.19
C LEU A 482 -1.99 -4.88 3.55
N GLU A 483 -2.55 -3.67 3.61
CA GLU A 483 -3.21 -3.15 4.82
C GLU A 483 -4.44 -3.97 5.22
N GLU A 484 -5.35 -4.26 4.28
CA GLU A 484 -6.58 -5.02 4.53
C GLU A 484 -6.31 -6.43 5.06
N PHE A 485 -5.27 -7.10 4.53
CA PHE A 485 -4.84 -8.42 5.00
C PHE A 485 -3.90 -8.37 6.21
N GLY A 486 -3.55 -7.19 6.74
CA GLY A 486 -2.64 -7.05 7.87
C GLY A 486 -1.19 -7.45 7.56
N ILE A 487 -0.81 -7.49 6.27
CA ILE A 487 0.52 -7.85 5.80
C ILE A 487 1.41 -6.60 5.74
N GLY A 488 2.42 -6.57 6.60
CA GLY A 488 3.30 -5.41 6.73
C GLY A 488 2.69 -4.28 7.58
N ARG A 489 3.41 -3.16 7.66
CA ARG A 489 3.13 -2.01 8.53
C ARG A 489 3.53 -0.71 7.80
N PRO A 490 3.18 0.49 8.31
CA PRO A 490 3.59 1.78 7.76
C PRO A 490 5.07 1.86 7.33
N SER A 491 5.98 1.21 8.05
CA SER A 491 7.41 1.20 7.74
C SER A 491 7.82 0.24 6.61
N THR A 492 6.91 -0.60 6.10
CA THR A 492 7.28 -1.73 5.24
C THR A 492 6.57 -1.77 3.88
N TYR A 493 5.44 -1.09 3.69
CA TYR A 493 4.69 -1.17 2.42
C TYR A 493 5.56 -0.84 1.20
N ALA A 494 6.24 0.30 1.23
CA ALA A 494 7.11 0.74 0.15
C ALA A 494 8.32 -0.20 -0.08
N SER A 495 8.90 -0.77 0.99
CA SER A 495 10.05 -1.67 0.87
C SER A 495 9.65 -3.06 0.38
N ILE A 496 8.47 -3.56 0.75
CA ILE A 496 7.91 -4.81 0.20
C ILE A 496 7.80 -4.70 -1.32
N ILE A 497 7.14 -3.65 -1.81
CA ILE A 497 6.96 -3.40 -3.25
C ILE A 497 8.32 -3.27 -3.95
N SER A 498 9.22 -2.44 -3.40
CA SER A 498 10.55 -2.24 -3.98
C SER A 498 11.34 -3.55 -4.05
N THR A 499 11.25 -4.41 -3.03
CA THR A 499 11.94 -5.69 -3.03
C THR A 499 11.38 -6.64 -4.09
N LEU A 500 10.05 -6.70 -4.29
CA LEU A 500 9.45 -7.52 -5.34
C LEU A 500 9.96 -7.14 -6.74
N ILE A 501 10.02 -5.83 -7.01
CA ILE A 501 10.53 -5.29 -8.28
C ILE A 501 12.04 -5.56 -8.42
N ASN A 502 12.83 -5.20 -7.41
CA ASN A 502 14.30 -5.34 -7.45
C ASN A 502 14.77 -6.80 -7.53
N ARG A 503 13.93 -7.75 -7.11
CA ARG A 503 14.18 -9.20 -7.21
C ARG A 503 13.62 -9.81 -8.50
N GLU A 504 13.08 -9.00 -9.40
CA GLU A 504 12.51 -9.42 -10.69
C GLU A 504 11.39 -10.47 -10.53
N TYR A 505 10.67 -10.44 -9.41
CA TYR A 505 9.49 -11.31 -9.21
C TYR A 505 8.25 -10.75 -9.87
N VAL A 506 8.22 -9.44 -10.04
CA VAL A 506 7.15 -8.73 -10.71
C VAL A 506 7.73 -7.64 -11.59
N GLU A 507 7.04 -7.36 -12.67
CA GLU A 507 7.30 -6.24 -13.56
C GLU A 507 6.14 -5.24 -13.45
N LEU A 508 6.45 -3.96 -13.66
CA LEU A 508 5.46 -2.90 -13.63
C LEU A 508 5.26 -2.37 -15.05
N GLU A 509 4.15 -2.75 -15.68
CA GLU A 509 3.78 -2.30 -17.02
C GLU A 509 2.52 -1.45 -16.93
N SER A 510 2.53 -0.26 -17.53
CA SER A 510 1.38 0.67 -17.50
C SER A 510 0.81 0.88 -16.07
N LYS A 511 1.71 0.93 -15.07
CA LYS A 511 1.40 1.06 -13.62
C LYS A 511 0.68 -0.14 -12.99
N ARG A 512 0.65 -1.30 -13.66
CA ARG A 512 0.05 -2.56 -13.16
C ARG A 512 1.16 -3.60 -12.97
N PHE A 513 1.06 -4.40 -11.92
CA PHE A 513 1.99 -5.49 -11.63
C PHE A 513 1.66 -6.73 -12.45
N PHE A 514 2.67 -7.27 -13.12
CA PHE A 514 2.64 -8.56 -13.77
C PHE A 514 3.64 -9.48 -13.04
N PRO A 515 3.23 -10.68 -12.60
CA PRO A 515 4.19 -11.64 -12.05
C PRO A 515 5.06 -12.20 -13.18
N THR A 516 6.36 -12.25 -12.97
CA THR A 516 7.29 -12.90 -13.91
C THR A 516 7.20 -14.42 -13.79
N ASP A 517 7.71 -15.17 -14.77
CA ASP A 517 7.78 -16.64 -14.68
C ASP A 517 8.51 -17.10 -13.41
N ILE A 518 9.59 -16.39 -13.04
CA ILE A 518 10.33 -16.71 -11.83
C ILE A 518 9.52 -16.37 -10.56
N GLY A 519 8.76 -15.27 -10.56
CA GLY A 519 7.83 -14.92 -9.49
C GLY A 519 6.76 -16.00 -9.31
N LYS A 520 6.14 -16.46 -10.40
CA LYS A 520 5.15 -17.56 -10.39
C LYS A 520 5.72 -18.85 -9.83
N ILE A 521 6.91 -19.28 -10.29
CA ILE A 521 7.56 -20.50 -9.80
C ILE A 521 7.88 -20.41 -8.30
N VAL A 522 8.46 -19.29 -7.85
CA VAL A 522 8.75 -19.07 -6.42
C VAL A 522 7.45 -19.08 -5.61
N ASN A 523 6.41 -18.37 -6.08
CA ASN A 523 5.12 -18.35 -5.41
C ASN A 523 4.53 -19.75 -5.23
N THR A 524 4.48 -20.55 -6.29
CA THR A 524 3.91 -21.90 -6.20
C THR A 524 4.78 -22.82 -5.34
N PHE A 525 6.11 -22.76 -5.45
CA PHE A 525 6.99 -23.54 -4.58
C PHE A 525 6.69 -23.24 -3.10
N LEU A 526 6.59 -21.96 -2.74
CA LEU A 526 6.28 -21.56 -1.37
C LEU A 526 4.84 -21.93 -0.97
N THR A 527 3.87 -21.80 -1.88
CA THR A 527 2.47 -22.15 -1.59
C THR A 527 2.29 -23.65 -1.39
N ASN A 528 3.02 -24.49 -2.14
CA ASN A 528 2.93 -25.94 -2.04
C ASN A 528 3.72 -26.49 -0.84
N HIS A 529 4.91 -25.93 -0.57
CA HIS A 529 5.84 -26.51 0.38
C HIS A 529 5.98 -25.72 1.67
N PHE A 530 5.48 -24.48 1.75
CA PHE A 530 5.57 -23.57 2.90
C PHE A 530 4.25 -22.83 3.14
N LYS A 531 3.11 -23.44 2.80
CA LYS A 531 1.76 -22.84 2.81
C LYS A 531 1.49 -21.99 4.05
N SER A 532 1.78 -22.52 5.23
CA SER A 532 1.58 -21.84 6.51
C SER A 532 2.34 -20.51 6.60
N TYR A 533 3.55 -20.41 6.04
CA TYR A 533 4.40 -19.22 6.13
C TYR A 533 4.13 -18.17 5.05
N VAL A 534 3.40 -18.54 3.99
CA VAL A 534 2.93 -17.60 2.96
C VAL A 534 1.42 -17.35 3.03
N ASP A 535 0.80 -17.84 4.09
CA ASP A 535 -0.60 -17.57 4.39
C ASP A 535 -0.80 -16.15 4.92
N TYR A 536 -1.88 -15.50 4.48
CA TYR A 536 -2.18 -14.12 4.83
C TYR A 536 -2.48 -13.98 6.33
N GLU A 537 -3.30 -14.88 6.88
CA GLU A 537 -3.66 -14.86 8.30
C GLU A 537 -2.46 -15.19 9.19
N PHE A 538 -1.61 -16.13 8.79
CA PHE A 538 -0.38 -16.42 9.51
C PHE A 538 0.54 -15.19 9.56
N THR A 539 0.72 -14.53 8.42
CA THR A 539 1.59 -13.34 8.32
C THR A 539 1.04 -12.19 9.15
N ALA A 540 -0.28 -11.95 9.09
CA ALA A 540 -0.95 -10.93 9.87
C ALA A 540 -0.80 -11.20 11.38
N ARG A 541 -1.06 -12.44 11.80
CA ARG A 541 -0.90 -12.86 13.20
C ARG A 541 0.52 -12.67 13.70
N LEU A 542 1.53 -12.99 12.90
CA LEU A 542 2.92 -12.80 13.29
C LEU A 542 3.30 -11.32 13.43
N GLU A 543 2.79 -10.44 12.55
CA GLU A 543 2.96 -8.98 12.76
C GLU A 543 2.20 -8.51 14.02
N ASP A 544 1.03 -9.07 14.32
CA ASP A 544 0.30 -8.75 15.56
C ASP A 544 1.05 -9.24 16.82
N GLU A 545 1.76 -10.37 16.75
CA GLU A 545 2.64 -10.83 17.84
C GLU A 545 3.84 -9.88 18.03
N LEU A 546 4.41 -9.36 16.96
CA LEU A 546 5.47 -8.33 17.02
C LEU A 546 4.97 -7.03 17.63
N ASP A 547 3.73 -6.63 17.33
CA ASP A 547 3.12 -5.44 17.91
C ASP A 547 2.78 -5.66 19.40
N ALA A 548 2.34 -6.85 19.79
CA ALA A 548 2.14 -7.23 21.19
C ALA A 548 3.46 -7.18 22.00
N ILE A 549 4.58 -7.62 21.41
CA ILE A 549 5.91 -7.45 22.02
C ILE A 549 6.21 -5.97 22.23
N SER A 550 5.90 -5.12 21.25
CA SER A 550 6.17 -3.67 21.36
C SER A 550 5.43 -2.99 22.50
N ARG A 551 4.27 -3.52 22.88
CA ARG A 551 3.45 -3.06 24.01
C ARG A 551 3.77 -3.74 25.34
N GLY A 552 4.66 -4.74 25.34
CA GLY A 552 4.99 -5.54 26.53
C GLY A 552 3.93 -6.59 26.90
N GLU A 553 3.04 -6.94 25.96
CA GLU A 553 2.01 -7.96 26.15
C GLU A 553 2.54 -9.38 25.89
N LYS A 554 3.68 -9.48 25.20
CA LYS A 554 4.35 -10.75 24.88
C LYS A 554 5.87 -10.61 25.01
N GLU A 555 6.51 -11.70 25.44
CA GLU A 555 7.96 -11.85 25.39
C GLU A 555 8.41 -12.26 23.98
N TRP A 556 9.56 -11.76 23.55
CA TRP A 556 10.02 -11.93 22.18
C TRP A 556 10.65 -13.29 21.87
N VAL A 557 11.42 -13.86 22.81
CA VAL A 557 12.06 -15.17 22.65
C VAL A 557 11.03 -16.29 22.41
N PRO A 558 9.95 -16.44 23.22
CA PRO A 558 8.94 -17.48 22.98
C PRO A 558 8.25 -17.37 21.62
N VAL A 559 8.07 -16.14 21.10
CA VAL A 559 7.53 -15.93 19.75
C VAL A 559 8.50 -16.45 18.68
N LEU A 560 9.80 -16.23 18.86
CA LEU A 560 10.83 -16.78 17.96
C LEU A 560 10.92 -18.31 18.04
N GLU A 561 10.90 -18.90 19.23
CA GLU A 561 10.94 -20.36 19.42
C GLU A 561 9.78 -21.06 18.70
N LYS A 562 8.56 -20.55 18.93
CA LYS A 562 7.32 -21.06 18.34
C LYS A 562 7.35 -20.99 16.81
N PHE A 563 8.01 -19.98 16.24
CA PHE A 563 8.20 -19.84 14.81
C PHE A 563 9.31 -20.77 14.28
N TRP A 564 10.47 -20.77 14.93
CA TRP A 564 11.71 -21.29 14.39
C TRP A 564 11.71 -22.82 14.26
N GLY A 565 11.28 -23.55 15.29
CA GLY A 565 11.34 -25.02 15.31
C GLY A 565 10.65 -25.65 14.10
N PRO A 566 9.34 -25.42 13.90
CA PRO A 566 8.61 -25.97 12.76
C PRO A 566 9.11 -25.44 11.41
N PHE A 567 9.59 -24.20 11.35
CA PHE A 567 10.09 -23.61 10.12
C PHE A 567 11.39 -24.27 9.67
N HIS A 568 12.32 -24.47 10.60
CA HIS A 568 13.61 -25.07 10.32
C HIS A 568 13.47 -26.54 9.90
N GLU A 569 12.64 -27.32 10.60
CA GLU A 569 12.34 -28.70 10.24
C GLU A 569 11.78 -28.80 8.81
N GLN A 570 10.86 -27.89 8.46
CA GLN A 570 10.29 -27.83 7.12
C GLN A 570 11.32 -27.45 6.06
N CYS A 571 12.25 -26.53 6.34
CA CYS A 571 13.36 -26.24 5.44
C CYS A 571 14.25 -27.47 5.19
N GLN A 572 14.60 -28.22 6.24
CA GLN A 572 15.41 -29.43 6.14
C GLN A 572 14.70 -30.52 5.33
N ASP A 573 13.42 -30.77 5.61
CA ASP A 573 12.59 -31.73 4.87
C ASP A 573 12.57 -31.40 3.37
N LYS A 574 12.29 -30.15 3.00
CA LYS A 574 12.22 -29.75 1.60
C LYS A 574 13.58 -29.71 0.90
N GLU A 575 14.66 -29.52 1.65
CA GLU A 575 16.00 -29.68 1.10
C GLU A 575 16.27 -31.12 0.66
N ILE A 576 15.81 -32.12 1.42
CA ILE A 576 16.06 -33.53 1.14
C ILE A 576 15.06 -34.08 0.12
N ASN A 577 13.76 -33.80 0.32
CA ASN A 577 12.67 -34.55 -0.32
C ASN A 577 12.10 -33.91 -1.59
N VAL A 578 12.37 -32.62 -1.87
CA VAL A 578 11.89 -31.95 -3.09
C VAL A 578 12.99 -31.92 -4.13
N SER A 579 12.76 -32.47 -5.32
CA SER A 579 13.75 -32.42 -6.40
C SER A 579 13.84 -31.04 -7.05
N ARG A 580 14.90 -30.77 -7.82
CA ARG A 580 15.03 -29.51 -8.57
C ARG A 580 13.99 -29.46 -9.70
N GLU A 581 13.69 -30.59 -10.30
CA GLU A 581 12.73 -30.78 -11.38
C GLU A 581 11.32 -30.43 -10.90
N GLU A 582 10.95 -30.90 -9.71
CA GLU A 582 9.67 -30.58 -9.07
C GLU A 582 9.58 -29.09 -8.72
N ALA A 583 10.61 -28.54 -8.07
CA ALA A 583 10.59 -27.15 -7.60
C ALA A 583 10.62 -26.11 -8.73
N SER A 584 11.29 -26.41 -9.85
CA SER A 584 11.37 -25.54 -11.03
C SER A 584 10.15 -25.64 -11.95
N GLN A 585 9.14 -26.43 -11.58
CA GLN A 585 7.93 -26.69 -12.34
C GLN A 585 8.20 -27.11 -13.78
N ALA A 586 8.98 -28.17 -13.95
CA ALA A 586 9.14 -28.74 -15.28
C ALA A 586 7.78 -29.22 -15.83
N ARG A 587 7.25 -28.54 -16.86
CA ARG A 587 6.01 -28.95 -17.52
C ARG A 587 6.33 -29.76 -18.77
N GLN A 588 5.85 -31.00 -18.82
CA GLN A 588 5.93 -31.79 -20.04
C GLN A 588 4.92 -31.26 -21.07
N LEU A 589 5.41 -31.01 -22.29
CA LEU A 589 4.61 -30.53 -23.41
C LEU A 589 4.16 -31.67 -24.33
N GLY A 590 4.91 -32.77 -24.36
CA GLY A 590 4.60 -33.95 -25.16
C GLY A 590 5.85 -34.61 -25.71
N VAL A 591 5.78 -35.10 -26.95
CA VAL A 591 6.87 -35.85 -27.59
C VAL A 591 7.24 -35.19 -28.93
N HIS A 592 8.52 -35.07 -29.21
CA HIS A 592 9.02 -34.46 -30.44
C HIS A 592 8.74 -35.39 -31.63
N PRO A 593 8.01 -34.93 -32.66
CA PRO A 593 7.42 -35.80 -33.69
C PRO A 593 8.45 -36.54 -34.55
N LYS A 594 9.67 -36.00 -34.70
CA LYS A 594 10.73 -36.64 -35.51
C LYS A 594 11.66 -37.55 -34.72
N SER A 595 11.85 -37.30 -33.43
CA SER A 595 12.86 -38.01 -32.62
C SER A 595 12.25 -38.94 -31.58
N GLY A 596 10.95 -38.84 -31.32
CA GLY A 596 10.27 -39.63 -30.27
C GLY A 596 10.68 -39.24 -28.84
N LYS A 597 11.48 -38.18 -28.66
CA LYS A 597 11.99 -37.76 -27.35
C LYS A 597 10.99 -36.85 -26.61
N PRO A 598 10.93 -36.90 -25.28
CA PRO A 598 10.07 -36.01 -24.51
C PRO A 598 10.47 -34.55 -24.71
N VAL A 599 9.48 -33.68 -24.77
CA VAL A 599 9.63 -32.21 -24.81
C VAL A 599 9.06 -31.65 -23.52
N ALA A 600 9.84 -30.80 -22.85
CA ALA A 600 9.40 -30.11 -21.64
C ALA A 600 9.86 -28.65 -21.66
N VAL A 601 9.16 -27.79 -20.93
CA VAL A 601 9.59 -26.43 -20.64
C VAL A 601 10.02 -26.34 -19.18
N ARG A 602 11.13 -25.65 -18.91
CA ARG A 602 11.75 -25.54 -17.59
C ARG A 602 12.36 -24.16 -17.38
N MET A 603 12.57 -23.79 -16.12
CA MET A 603 13.32 -22.58 -15.76
C MET A 603 14.82 -22.88 -15.61
N GLY A 604 15.63 -22.18 -16.39
CA GLY A 604 17.08 -22.33 -16.42
C GLY A 604 17.83 -21.15 -15.84
N ARG A 605 19.16 -21.22 -15.89
CA ARG A 605 20.02 -20.11 -15.45
C ARG A 605 19.78 -18.82 -16.24
N TYR A 606 19.55 -18.95 -17.55
CA TYR A 606 19.40 -17.84 -18.49
C TYR A 606 17.94 -17.49 -18.81
N GLY A 607 16.99 -18.02 -18.03
CA GLY A 607 15.55 -17.85 -18.28
C GLY A 607 14.86 -19.17 -18.65
N PRO A 608 13.57 -19.10 -19.01
CA PRO A 608 12.81 -20.28 -19.41
C PRO A 608 13.33 -20.85 -20.73
N TYR A 609 13.33 -22.17 -20.85
CA TYR A 609 13.79 -22.87 -22.03
C TYR A 609 12.99 -24.16 -22.25
N VAL A 610 12.88 -24.55 -23.52
CA VAL A 610 12.40 -25.86 -23.96
C VAL A 610 13.58 -26.83 -23.99
N ILE A 611 13.38 -28.03 -23.48
CA ILE A 611 14.30 -29.16 -23.57
C ILE A 611 13.68 -30.29 -24.38
N ILE A 612 14.47 -30.88 -25.27
CA ILE A 612 14.11 -32.09 -26.02
C ILE A 612 15.06 -33.22 -25.62
N GLY A 613 14.52 -34.30 -25.06
CA GLY A 613 15.27 -35.43 -24.49
C GLY A 613 15.50 -35.32 -22.99
N SER A 614 16.02 -36.40 -22.41
CA SER A 614 16.41 -36.50 -20.99
C SER A 614 17.92 -36.36 -20.82
N THR A 615 18.36 -35.94 -19.62
CA THR A 615 19.78 -36.02 -19.23
C THR A 615 20.27 -37.45 -19.03
N GLU A 616 19.37 -38.42 -19.05
CA GLU A 616 19.65 -39.86 -18.95
C GLU A 616 19.79 -40.54 -20.33
N ASP A 617 19.49 -39.83 -21.42
CA ASP A 617 19.61 -40.36 -22.79
C ASP A 617 21.09 -40.41 -23.23
N GLU A 618 21.47 -41.40 -24.05
CA GLU A 618 22.84 -41.49 -24.63
C GLU A 618 23.20 -40.25 -25.46
N GLU A 619 22.21 -39.66 -26.14
CA GLU A 619 22.37 -38.42 -26.87
C GLU A 619 22.03 -37.21 -26.01
N LYS A 620 22.93 -36.22 -26.00
CA LYS A 620 22.74 -34.99 -25.23
C LYS A 620 21.42 -34.29 -25.56
N PRO A 621 20.66 -33.84 -24.55
CA PRO A 621 19.42 -33.10 -24.76
C PRO A 621 19.69 -31.77 -25.48
N LYS A 622 18.71 -31.32 -26.25
CA LYS A 622 18.76 -30.02 -26.94
C LYS A 622 17.97 -28.98 -26.15
N PHE A 623 18.46 -27.74 -26.15
CA PHE A 623 17.91 -26.63 -25.37
C PHE A 623 17.62 -25.43 -26.25
N TYR A 624 16.45 -24.82 -26.07
CA TYR A 624 16.02 -23.62 -26.82
C TYR A 624 15.38 -22.63 -25.85
N GLY A 625 15.86 -21.39 -25.82
CA GLY A 625 15.22 -20.34 -25.01
C GLY A 625 13.86 -19.95 -25.58
N LEU A 626 12.93 -19.54 -24.71
CA LEU A 626 11.64 -19.02 -25.15
C LEU A 626 11.82 -17.68 -25.89
N ARG A 627 11.00 -17.46 -26.92
CA ARG A 627 10.94 -16.20 -27.68
C ARG A 627 10.17 -15.13 -26.90
N PRO A 628 10.39 -13.82 -27.19
CA PRO A 628 9.58 -12.76 -26.60
C PRO A 628 8.07 -13.03 -26.77
N GLY A 629 7.31 -12.96 -25.67
CA GLY A 629 5.87 -13.23 -25.64
C GLY A 629 5.47 -14.66 -25.29
N GLN A 630 6.38 -15.65 -25.44
CA GLN A 630 6.13 -17.01 -24.95
C GLN A 630 6.30 -17.07 -23.43
N LYS A 631 5.37 -17.72 -22.73
CA LYS A 631 5.40 -17.89 -21.28
C LYS A 631 5.57 -19.36 -20.90
N LEU A 632 6.25 -19.62 -19.78
CA LEU A 632 6.55 -20.98 -19.32
C LEU A 632 5.27 -21.79 -19.02
N ASP A 633 4.25 -21.13 -18.47
CA ASP A 633 2.99 -21.73 -18.07
C ASP A 633 2.01 -21.98 -19.24
N SER A 634 2.08 -21.17 -20.30
CA SER A 634 1.13 -21.25 -21.42
C SER A 634 1.66 -21.87 -22.71
N ILE A 635 2.99 -21.94 -22.92
CA ILE A 635 3.57 -22.42 -24.18
C ILE A 635 3.06 -23.82 -24.57
N THR A 636 2.62 -23.99 -25.81
CA THR A 636 2.13 -25.28 -26.33
C THR A 636 3.28 -26.12 -26.91
N LEU A 637 3.03 -27.41 -27.17
CA LEU A 637 3.99 -28.23 -27.90
C LEU A 637 4.26 -27.68 -29.30
N GLU A 638 3.23 -27.19 -29.99
CA GLU A 638 3.35 -26.64 -31.34
C GLU A 638 4.27 -25.41 -31.34
N GLU A 639 4.01 -24.44 -30.46
CA GLU A 639 4.86 -23.24 -30.29
C GLU A 639 6.29 -23.56 -29.86
N ALA A 640 6.48 -24.64 -29.09
CA ALA A 640 7.80 -25.10 -28.65
C ALA A 640 8.59 -25.81 -29.76
N LEU A 641 7.91 -26.32 -30.80
CA LEU A 641 8.52 -27.00 -31.93
C LEU A 641 8.90 -26.04 -33.08
N GLU A 642 8.33 -24.84 -33.10
CA GLU A 642 8.66 -23.74 -34.03
C GLU A 642 9.99 -23.04 -33.72
#